data_AF-A0ABD0KFD8-F1
#
_entry.id   AF-A0ABD0KFD8-F1
#
_cell.length_a   1.000
_cell.length_b   1.000
_cell.length_c   1.000
_cell.angle_alpha   90.00
_cell.angle_beta   90.00
_cell.angle_gamma   90.00
#
_symmetry.space_group_name_H-M   'P 1'
#
loop_
_entity.id
_entity.type
_entity.pdbx_description
1 polymer ?
#
loop_
_entity_poly.entity_id
_entity_poly.type
_entity_poly.pdbx_seq_one_letter_code
_entity_poly.pdbx_strand_id
1 'polypeptide(L)'
;MACLGPLRTLWVPLWIFLLPTEVIDCQNVTPFAVTSVGVFEGEQDTSPPEGNHKYFVFKGIPFAKPPVGELRWKLPEPFGNVDSVYNATRYKAACPQVTYYLTSEDCLYLDLYLPGGTKGLYYNRSQALGADADSQSQVSGDELLPVMIWVHGGAYTNGYSAQYPGVKITTEQNVIVAVIQYRLSYLGFLSSGDDALPGNYGLWDQRLAMMWVKDNIRGFGGDPTKVTISGESAGASSVSQHSISRQSSGIFQNVVMMSGAPGASWSHSKNPEAAFVAFANVTGCGGPGHTTTKERVSCLRNKPLAELAEAATLSQRILQNVNPFLPVVDGHFFTDTVENLLKDEDYLTSIGFSEYKFLNGVVNNEGAIMASVMAALIPSLLATKAVSTNLLDNIILDYIVESQLDDYSADVKDVVNFHYFYPRDAATSSSIPINKVWDAFTDTMFVVPAVKFARRYSENSAPSSSNFQSPATYMYLFDWYPSLTAGTAFEGVYHGMDVYYLFGFIDAAKSVYGVYELNGTFELADNQISRLFGDMIGAFVRTGDPNSRLPDEVKGKFRPYDATNETYLRITLPPSVENHMYAKRVSLWTDLVPRLHSRWLQEHSTPTPTTPETTTAKTDEPSPTTPRTTTDKTEEPTFSKFSLTETEVDSAITALITVCVILACACVLAVVYMVVQHKRGTLYTGLDDRKLRHDSDHISTSMSTTTVTPTSSVYGTFTPESTAPTPTHQNGTHDHVPLIDEQEEKESTCQMYTSCRWTLTYFGFLLNMLLFCLRNCISMALVCIDDVQGLQETFPPVSNDTYGPGKGTENDSMNSANISKDFVENVNGTIPEGVPMYIPDEMQGLMLSSYYYGYMFTPYAAGMLAERVGGKIVLTVTMAMAATFTLLTPLMIRLSVYLAVTFRFLVGMCSGVAIPALMSMWTDWAPPNEKARLVAYSASGNNIGTIMATMVSGFLCSIPVDEGWPFIFYVY
;
A
#
# COMPACT_ATOMS: atom_id res chain seq x y z
N MET A 1 -11.92 51.52 36.64
CA MET A 1 -11.53 50.40 37.52
C MET A 1 -12.82 49.73 37.99
N ALA A 2 -12.95 48.41 37.99
CA ALA A 2 -12.12 47.37 37.37
C ALA A 2 -12.96 46.12 37.08
N CYS A 3 -12.96 45.66 35.82
CA CYS A 3 -13.40 44.33 35.35
C CYS A 3 -13.08 44.20 33.84
N LEU A 4 -11.78 44.21 33.49
CA LEU A 4 -11.30 44.01 32.11
C LEU A 4 -10.12 43.02 32.10
N GLY A 5 -10.47 41.78 32.41
CA GLY A 5 -9.62 40.59 32.36
C GLY A 5 -10.53 39.42 32.72
N PRO A 6 -10.91 38.56 31.76
CA PRO A 6 -9.98 37.95 30.81
C PRO A 6 -10.38 38.13 29.32
N LEU A 7 -9.84 39.16 28.67
CA LEU A 7 -9.95 39.37 27.21
C LEU A 7 -8.57 39.52 26.52
N ARG A 8 -7.51 38.98 27.14
CA ARG A 8 -6.10 39.08 26.68
C ARG A 8 -5.45 37.73 26.34
N THR A 9 -6.24 36.66 26.26
CA THR A 9 -5.76 35.27 26.08
C THR A 9 -6.36 34.55 24.87
N LEU A 10 -7.12 35.25 24.01
CA LEU A 10 -7.71 34.71 22.78
C LEU A 10 -7.29 35.47 21.50
N TRP A 11 -6.24 36.30 21.59
CA TRP A 11 -5.66 37.02 20.46
C TRP A 11 -4.14 36.84 20.45
N VAL A 12 -3.59 36.55 19.26
CA VAL A 12 -2.23 36.05 18.98
C VAL A 12 -2.06 34.56 19.38
N PRO A 13 -1.55 33.67 18.50
CA PRO A 13 -0.95 33.93 17.19
C PRO A 13 -1.85 33.56 15.99
N LEU A 14 -2.55 34.54 15.42
CA LEU A 14 -3.06 34.46 14.04
C LEU A 14 -1.91 34.78 13.05
N TRP A 15 -0.76 34.14 13.29
CA TRP A 15 0.57 34.45 12.72
C TRP A 15 1.42 33.19 12.49
N ILE A 16 0.81 31.98 12.54
CA ILE A 16 1.43 30.72 12.15
C ILE A 16 0.76 30.19 10.86
N PHE A 17 0.69 31.08 9.87
CA PHE A 17 0.76 30.73 8.45
C PHE A 17 1.85 31.58 7.78
N LEU A 18 2.99 31.69 8.47
CA LEU A 18 4.24 31.60 7.71
C LEU A 18 4.17 30.28 6.96
N LEU A 19 4.09 30.36 5.63
CA LEU A 19 4.48 29.23 4.80
C LEU A 19 5.86 28.75 5.30
N PRO A 20 6.12 27.44 5.37
CA PRO A 20 7.48 27.02 5.09
C PRO A 20 7.77 27.48 3.66
N THR A 21 8.40 28.65 3.54
CA THR A 21 9.33 28.88 2.44
C THR A 21 10.50 27.93 2.70
N GLU A 22 10.25 26.64 2.44
CA GLU A 22 11.27 25.85 1.77
C GLU A 22 11.72 26.73 0.61
N VAL A 23 12.95 27.24 0.75
CA VAL A 23 13.75 27.49 -0.43
C VAL A 23 13.90 26.11 -1.04
N ILE A 24 12.98 25.77 -1.95
CA ILE A 24 13.16 24.66 -2.86
C ILE A 24 14.44 25.03 -3.60
N ASP A 25 15.52 24.37 -3.22
CA ASP A 25 16.79 24.47 -3.91
C ASP A 25 16.54 23.92 -5.31
N CYS A 26 16.31 24.81 -6.28
CA CYS A 26 15.97 24.45 -7.66
C CYS A 26 17.12 23.74 -8.39
N GLN A 27 18.18 23.35 -7.67
CA GLN A 27 19.16 22.36 -8.07
C GLN A 27 18.75 20.95 -7.61
N ASN A 28 17.62 20.45 -8.13
CA ASN A 28 17.37 19.01 -8.18
C ASN A 28 18.40 18.39 -9.14
N VAL A 29 19.60 18.09 -8.62
CA VAL A 29 20.72 17.53 -9.36
C VAL A 29 20.27 16.24 -10.03
N THR A 30 20.39 16.18 -11.37
CA THR A 30 20.04 15.01 -12.17
C THR A 30 21.28 14.11 -12.31
N PRO A 31 21.38 12.98 -11.57
CA PRO A 31 22.44 12.02 -11.78
C PRO A 31 22.20 11.20 -13.06
N PHE A 32 23.27 10.93 -13.78
CA PHE A 32 23.32 9.98 -14.88
C PHE A 32 24.31 8.85 -14.54
N ALA A 33 23.85 7.60 -14.59
CA ALA A 33 24.68 6.41 -14.43
C ALA A 33 24.95 5.80 -15.81
N VAL A 34 26.22 5.49 -16.11
CA VAL A 34 26.65 4.94 -17.40
C VAL A 34 26.99 3.46 -17.21
N THR A 35 26.35 2.58 -17.97
CA THR A 35 26.42 1.12 -17.80
C THR A 35 26.72 0.40 -19.12
N SER A 36 27.00 -0.90 -19.06
CA SER A 36 27.24 -1.73 -20.26
C SER A 36 26.02 -1.77 -21.21
N VAL A 37 24.81 -1.59 -20.67
CA VAL A 37 23.54 -1.61 -21.41
C VAL A 37 23.02 -0.20 -21.76
N GLY A 38 23.75 0.87 -21.41
CA GLY A 38 23.37 2.26 -21.74
C GLY A 38 23.35 3.22 -20.54
N VAL A 39 22.73 4.38 -20.71
CA VAL A 39 22.73 5.47 -19.72
C VAL A 39 21.37 5.58 -19.02
N PHE A 40 21.38 5.67 -17.69
CA PHE A 40 20.19 5.84 -16.85
C PHE A 40 20.17 7.23 -16.22
N GLU A 41 19.03 7.92 -16.28
CA GLU A 41 18.76 9.23 -15.68
C GLU A 41 17.92 9.04 -14.40
N GLY A 42 18.45 9.44 -13.25
CA GLY A 42 17.79 9.32 -11.94
C GLY A 42 17.50 10.69 -11.32
N GLU A 43 17.26 10.71 -10.01
CA GLU A 43 17.02 11.94 -9.25
C GLU A 43 17.81 11.97 -7.92
N GLN A 44 18.19 13.18 -7.47
CA GLN A 44 18.65 13.42 -6.10
C GLN A 44 17.47 13.84 -5.22
N ASP A 45 17.41 13.30 -4.00
CA ASP A 45 16.41 13.62 -2.98
C ASP A 45 17.05 13.59 -1.57
N THR A 46 16.29 13.93 -0.52
CA THR A 46 16.78 14.07 0.87
C THR A 46 15.92 13.29 1.86
N SER A 47 16.53 12.50 2.74
CA SER A 47 15.83 11.60 3.67
C SER A 47 15.10 12.33 4.81
N PRO A 48 13.76 12.21 4.95
CA PRO A 48 13.03 12.67 6.13
C PRO A 48 13.10 11.63 7.28
N PRO A 49 12.89 12.00 8.56
CA PRO A 49 12.97 13.34 9.13
C PRO A 49 14.23 13.56 10.01
N GLU A 50 14.98 12.51 10.38
CA GLU A 50 16.07 12.60 11.36
C GLU A 50 17.46 12.96 10.76
N GLY A 51 17.66 12.83 9.45
CA GLY A 51 19.01 12.88 8.85
C GLY A 51 19.33 14.09 7.95
N ASN A 52 18.35 14.59 7.17
CA ASN A 52 18.62 15.46 6.01
C ASN A 52 19.76 14.92 5.09
N HIS A 53 19.90 13.60 5.00
CA HIS A 53 20.92 12.97 4.18
C HIS A 53 20.49 12.96 2.73
N LYS A 54 21.28 13.59 1.86
CA LYS A 54 21.11 13.49 0.41
C LYS A 54 21.33 12.04 -0.02
N TYR A 55 20.49 11.57 -0.94
CA TYR A 55 20.59 10.28 -1.60
C TYR A 55 20.25 10.42 -3.08
N PHE A 56 20.69 9.46 -3.90
CA PHE A 56 20.25 9.34 -5.29
C PHE A 56 19.35 8.12 -5.44
N VAL A 57 18.40 8.18 -6.35
CA VAL A 57 17.50 7.06 -6.63
C VAL A 57 17.23 6.93 -8.13
N PHE A 58 17.23 5.68 -8.61
CA PHE A 58 16.90 5.32 -9.99
C PHE A 58 15.80 4.26 -9.94
N LYS A 59 14.60 4.61 -10.39
CA LYS A 59 13.37 3.82 -10.25
C LYS A 59 12.93 3.24 -11.58
N GLY A 60 12.45 2.00 -11.59
CA GLY A 60 11.87 1.37 -12.77
C GLY A 60 12.88 1.04 -13.87
N ILE A 61 14.10 0.62 -13.50
CA ILE A 61 15.14 0.14 -14.43
C ILE A 61 14.76 -1.25 -14.96
N PRO A 62 14.68 -1.49 -16.28
CA PRO A 62 14.34 -2.81 -16.82
C PRO A 62 15.57 -3.74 -16.79
N PHE A 63 15.41 -4.91 -16.16
CA PHE A 63 16.43 -5.97 -16.23
C PHE A 63 16.06 -7.05 -17.26
N ALA A 64 14.76 -7.26 -17.51
CA ALA A 64 14.24 -8.23 -18.47
C ALA A 64 13.25 -7.62 -19.46
N LYS A 65 12.99 -8.32 -20.57
CA LYS A 65 11.89 -8.01 -21.47
C LYS A 65 10.53 -8.27 -20.79
N PRO A 66 9.47 -7.54 -21.15
CA PRO A 66 8.13 -7.80 -20.61
C PRO A 66 7.68 -9.25 -20.87
N PRO A 67 7.35 -10.05 -19.84
CA PRO A 67 7.01 -11.48 -19.96
C PRO A 67 5.58 -11.74 -20.49
N VAL A 68 5.15 -10.97 -21.49
CA VAL A 68 3.80 -10.99 -22.08
C VAL A 68 3.69 -11.97 -23.26
N GLY A 69 2.48 -12.45 -23.53
CA GLY A 69 2.18 -13.24 -24.73
C GLY A 69 3.06 -14.49 -24.85
N GLU A 70 3.88 -14.58 -25.90
CA GLU A 70 4.81 -15.69 -26.10
C GLU A 70 5.94 -15.80 -25.06
N LEU A 71 6.17 -14.77 -24.24
CA LEU A 71 7.08 -14.83 -23.10
C LEU A 71 6.39 -15.18 -21.77
N ARG A 72 5.05 -15.27 -21.74
CA ARG A 72 4.29 -15.75 -20.58
C ARG A 72 4.65 -17.21 -20.31
N TRP A 73 5.06 -17.51 -19.08
CA TRP A 73 5.65 -18.80 -18.67
C TRP A 73 6.81 -19.26 -19.58
N LYS A 74 7.76 -18.34 -19.81
CA LYS A 74 9.12 -18.69 -20.22
C LYS A 74 10.12 -18.06 -19.25
N LEU A 75 11.35 -18.58 -19.27
CA LEU A 75 12.50 -17.93 -18.63
C LEU A 75 12.60 -16.48 -19.12
N PRO A 76 12.96 -15.52 -18.25
CA PRO A 76 13.04 -14.12 -18.64
C PRO A 76 14.22 -13.91 -19.59
N GLU A 77 13.99 -13.14 -20.65
CA GLU A 77 15.06 -12.70 -21.55
C GLU A 77 15.62 -11.36 -21.04
N PRO A 78 16.94 -11.13 -21.06
CA PRO A 78 17.54 -9.82 -20.75
C PRO A 78 16.90 -8.72 -21.61
N PHE A 79 16.64 -7.55 -21.02
CA PHE A 79 16.01 -6.44 -21.74
C PHE A 79 16.79 -6.06 -23.01
N GLY A 80 18.13 -6.08 -22.92
CA GLY A 80 19.05 -5.58 -23.95
C GLY A 80 19.54 -4.19 -23.60
N ASN A 81 20.07 -3.47 -24.59
CA ASN A 81 20.53 -2.10 -24.40
C ASN A 81 19.33 -1.13 -24.41
N VAL A 82 19.41 -0.05 -23.64
CA VAL A 82 18.45 1.05 -23.68
C VAL A 82 18.82 2.07 -24.76
N ASP A 83 17.83 2.53 -25.53
CA ASP A 83 18.04 3.59 -26.53
C ASP A 83 18.29 4.95 -25.86
N SER A 84 19.44 5.55 -26.15
CA SER A 84 19.88 6.88 -25.65
C SER A 84 20.04 6.97 -24.13
N VAL A 85 19.18 7.72 -23.43
CA VAL A 85 19.15 7.85 -21.98
C VAL A 85 17.78 7.39 -21.48
N TYR A 86 17.75 6.33 -20.68
CA TYR A 86 16.53 5.82 -20.06
C TYR A 86 16.18 6.64 -18.82
N ASN A 87 14.98 7.22 -18.78
CA ASN A 87 14.50 7.93 -17.59
C ASN A 87 14.03 6.93 -16.51
N ALA A 88 14.81 6.84 -15.45
CA ALA A 88 14.57 6.03 -14.26
C ALA A 88 14.16 6.92 -13.07
N THR A 89 13.17 7.81 -13.25
CA THR A 89 12.64 8.65 -12.15
C THR A 89 11.30 8.15 -11.59
N ARG A 90 10.77 7.02 -12.09
CA ARG A 90 9.42 6.55 -11.76
C ARG A 90 9.36 5.05 -11.50
N TYR A 91 8.73 4.67 -10.40
CA TYR A 91 8.35 3.29 -10.13
C TYR A 91 7.45 2.76 -11.26
N LYS A 92 7.56 1.46 -11.51
CA LYS A 92 6.77 0.73 -12.50
C LYS A 92 5.58 0.01 -11.84
N ALA A 93 4.70 -0.56 -12.64
CA ALA A 93 3.57 -1.33 -12.13
C ALA A 93 4.06 -2.57 -11.36
N ALA A 94 3.30 -3.00 -10.36
CA ALA A 94 3.54 -4.25 -9.66
C ALA A 94 3.20 -5.46 -10.57
N CYS A 95 3.80 -6.62 -10.32
CA CYS A 95 3.37 -7.85 -11.00
C CYS A 95 1.92 -8.21 -10.62
N PRO A 96 1.15 -8.92 -11.47
CA PRO A 96 -0.28 -9.11 -11.28
C PRO A 96 -0.60 -9.91 -10.01
N GLN A 97 -1.39 -9.31 -9.13
CA GLN A 97 -1.74 -9.79 -7.79
C GLN A 97 -3.07 -9.17 -7.34
N VAL A 98 -3.67 -9.68 -6.26
CA VAL A 98 -4.91 -9.12 -5.71
C VAL A 98 -4.60 -7.85 -4.92
N THR A 99 -4.94 -6.67 -5.46
CA THR A 99 -4.53 -5.38 -4.88
C THR A 99 -5.37 -4.19 -5.39
N TYR A 100 -5.22 -3.03 -4.75
CA TYR A 100 -5.76 -1.73 -5.14
C TYR A 100 -4.80 -0.86 -5.97
N TYR A 101 -3.50 -1.21 -6.06
CA TYR A 101 -2.50 -0.44 -6.83
C TYR A 101 -2.30 -0.97 -8.26
N LEU A 102 -1.68 -0.16 -9.13
CA LEU A 102 -1.48 -0.48 -10.54
C LEU A 102 -0.60 -1.73 -10.72
N THR A 103 -1.13 -2.71 -11.46
CA THR A 103 -0.42 -3.95 -11.84
C THR A 103 -0.29 -4.10 -13.36
N SER A 104 0.69 -4.88 -13.81
CA SER A 104 0.95 -5.21 -15.21
C SER A 104 1.75 -6.51 -15.31
N GLU A 105 1.62 -7.27 -16.41
CA GLU A 105 2.63 -8.31 -16.74
C GLU A 105 3.99 -7.70 -17.08
N ASP A 106 4.02 -6.47 -17.63
CA ASP A 106 5.23 -5.67 -17.76
C ASP A 106 5.62 -5.12 -16.38
N CYS A 107 6.30 -5.95 -15.59
CA CYS A 107 6.69 -5.66 -14.21
C CYS A 107 8.15 -6.00 -13.86
N LEU A 108 8.96 -6.53 -14.80
CA LEU A 108 10.33 -6.99 -14.53
C LEU A 108 11.35 -5.84 -14.50
N TYR A 109 11.24 -5.05 -13.43
CA TYR A 109 12.03 -3.86 -13.16
C TYR A 109 12.69 -3.92 -11.77
N LEU A 110 13.68 -3.06 -11.55
CA LEU A 110 14.30 -2.84 -10.24
C LEU A 110 14.49 -1.36 -9.95
N ASP A 111 14.63 -1.05 -8.66
CA ASP A 111 14.86 0.29 -8.12
C ASP A 111 16.19 0.31 -7.34
N LEU A 112 17.04 1.32 -7.59
CA LEU A 112 18.34 1.50 -6.93
C LEU A 112 18.32 2.74 -6.02
N TYR A 113 18.82 2.61 -4.79
CA TYR A 113 19.02 3.68 -3.83
C TYR A 113 20.52 3.78 -3.48
N LEU A 114 21.10 4.97 -3.63
CA LEU A 114 22.53 5.23 -3.50
C LEU A 114 22.80 6.36 -2.49
N PRO A 115 23.84 6.31 -1.63
CA PRO A 115 24.19 7.42 -0.74
C PRO A 115 24.58 8.69 -1.53
N GLY A 116 24.28 9.88 -1.01
CA GLY A 116 24.59 11.15 -1.69
C GLY A 116 26.08 11.45 -1.92
N GLY A 117 26.98 10.68 -1.30
CA GLY A 117 28.44 10.76 -1.51
C GLY A 117 28.99 9.88 -2.64
N THR A 118 28.15 9.10 -3.32
CA THR A 118 28.53 8.06 -4.28
C THR A 118 29.35 8.60 -5.47
N LYS A 119 30.32 7.79 -5.93
CA LYS A 119 31.21 8.09 -7.06
C LYS A 119 30.73 7.42 -8.35
N GLY A 120 31.23 7.88 -9.50
CA GLY A 120 30.92 7.32 -10.82
C GLY A 120 29.65 7.87 -11.48
N LEU A 121 28.85 8.68 -10.77
CA LEU A 121 27.71 9.39 -11.34
C LEU A 121 28.13 10.66 -12.09
N TYR A 122 27.50 10.90 -13.23
CA TYR A 122 27.66 12.10 -14.05
C TYR A 122 26.52 13.09 -13.77
N TYR A 123 26.80 14.40 -13.91
CA TYR A 123 25.80 15.46 -13.69
C TYR A 123 25.56 16.31 -14.95
N ASN A 124 26.02 15.82 -16.10
CA ASN A 124 25.78 16.45 -17.40
C ASN A 124 25.47 15.36 -18.45
N ARG A 125 24.33 15.49 -19.13
CA ARG A 125 23.83 14.52 -20.10
C ARG A 125 24.75 14.31 -21.30
N SER A 126 25.44 15.35 -21.80
CA SER A 126 26.37 15.20 -22.92
C SER A 126 27.68 14.53 -22.50
N GLN A 127 28.11 14.73 -21.25
CA GLN A 127 29.25 14.02 -20.68
C GLN A 127 28.92 12.54 -20.47
N ALA A 128 27.73 12.21 -19.96
CA ALA A 128 27.28 10.83 -19.77
C ALA A 128 27.11 10.07 -21.09
N LEU A 129 26.59 10.72 -22.13
CA LEU A 129 26.47 10.15 -23.49
C LEU A 129 27.81 10.08 -24.25
N GLY A 130 28.83 10.84 -23.83
CA GLY A 130 30.19 10.79 -24.38
C GLY A 130 31.15 9.91 -23.57
N ALA A 131 30.67 9.25 -22.50
CA ALA A 131 31.45 8.37 -21.66
C ALA A 131 31.32 6.91 -22.11
N ASP A 132 32.44 6.20 -22.21
CA ASP A 132 32.47 4.76 -22.45
C ASP A 132 32.09 4.01 -21.15
N ALA A 133 31.51 2.81 -21.24
CA ALA A 133 31.31 1.96 -20.08
C ALA A 133 32.63 1.61 -19.38
N ASP A 134 33.73 1.44 -20.13
CA ASP A 134 35.07 1.21 -19.58
C ASP A 134 35.62 2.43 -18.79
N SER A 135 35.01 3.61 -18.93
CA SER A 135 35.37 4.78 -18.10
C SER A 135 34.94 4.64 -16.62
N GLN A 136 34.10 3.65 -16.29
CA GLN A 136 33.89 3.17 -14.92
C GLN A 136 35.20 2.69 -14.23
N SER A 137 36.27 2.42 -14.98
CA SER A 137 37.60 2.12 -14.44
C SER A 137 38.20 3.26 -13.58
N GLN A 138 37.70 4.49 -13.72
CA GLN A 138 38.25 5.66 -13.03
C GLN A 138 37.86 5.77 -11.55
N VAL A 139 36.83 5.04 -11.09
CA VAL A 139 36.47 4.96 -9.65
C VAL A 139 37.37 3.93 -8.97
N SER A 140 38.04 4.32 -7.87
CA SER A 140 38.91 3.41 -7.12
C SER A 140 38.10 2.27 -6.50
N GLY A 141 38.70 1.08 -6.37
CA GLY A 141 38.06 -0.05 -5.68
C GLY A 141 37.68 0.26 -4.23
N ASP A 142 38.44 1.14 -3.56
CA ASP A 142 38.16 1.60 -2.20
C ASP A 142 37.03 2.64 -2.11
N GLU A 143 36.60 3.20 -3.24
CA GLU A 143 35.46 4.14 -3.33
C GLU A 143 34.14 3.45 -3.69
N LEU A 144 34.17 2.16 -4.06
CA LEU A 144 32.98 1.41 -4.44
C LEU A 144 32.20 0.90 -3.22
N LEU A 145 30.88 1.03 -3.28
CA LEU A 145 29.99 0.74 -2.18
C LEU A 145 29.49 -0.72 -2.19
N PRO A 146 29.49 -1.43 -1.04
CA PRO A 146 28.82 -2.72 -0.92
C PRO A 146 27.32 -2.62 -1.27
N VAL A 147 26.80 -3.71 -1.85
CA VAL A 147 25.48 -3.74 -2.49
C VAL A 147 24.57 -4.73 -1.76
N MET A 148 23.37 -4.31 -1.41
CA MET A 148 22.32 -5.15 -0.83
C MET A 148 21.17 -5.29 -1.83
N ILE A 149 20.90 -6.50 -2.30
CA ILE A 149 19.76 -6.80 -3.18
C ILE A 149 18.60 -7.29 -2.32
N TRP A 150 17.49 -6.56 -2.29
CA TRP A 150 16.27 -6.92 -1.56
C TRP A 150 15.27 -7.66 -2.47
N VAL A 151 14.99 -8.90 -2.11
CA VAL A 151 13.91 -9.73 -2.66
C VAL A 151 12.74 -9.67 -1.69
N HIS A 152 11.60 -9.14 -2.13
CA HIS A 152 10.46 -8.94 -1.24
C HIS A 152 9.75 -10.25 -0.85
N GLY A 153 9.13 -10.24 0.33
CA GLY A 153 8.21 -11.25 0.82
C GLY A 153 6.85 -11.21 0.13
N GLY A 154 5.78 -11.58 0.84
CA GLY A 154 4.42 -11.67 0.31
C GLY A 154 4.01 -13.07 -0.18
N ALA A 155 4.52 -14.12 0.47
CA ALA A 155 4.14 -15.52 0.23
C ALA A 155 4.17 -15.94 -1.27
N TYR A 156 5.12 -15.43 -2.06
CA TYR A 156 5.20 -15.62 -3.53
C TYR A 156 3.96 -15.18 -4.33
N THR A 157 2.96 -14.56 -3.71
CA THR A 157 1.66 -14.20 -4.35
C THR A 157 1.40 -12.71 -4.45
N ASN A 158 2.04 -11.92 -3.59
CA ASN A 158 1.90 -10.47 -3.51
C ASN A 158 3.25 -9.80 -3.18
N GLY A 159 3.26 -8.48 -3.13
CA GLY A 159 4.44 -7.65 -2.87
C GLY A 159 4.90 -6.85 -4.09
N TYR A 160 5.60 -5.74 -3.86
CA TYR A 160 6.23 -4.92 -4.89
C TYR A 160 7.34 -4.01 -4.34
N SER A 161 8.31 -3.67 -5.18
CA SER A 161 9.54 -2.95 -4.81
C SER A 161 9.32 -1.64 -4.05
N ALA A 162 8.38 -0.81 -4.48
CA ALA A 162 8.11 0.50 -3.88
C ALA A 162 7.48 0.46 -2.46
N GLN A 163 7.21 -0.72 -1.89
CA GLN A 163 6.92 -0.88 -0.46
C GLN A 163 8.18 -0.76 0.42
N TYR A 164 9.37 -0.99 -0.16
CA TYR A 164 10.64 -1.12 0.55
C TYR A 164 11.62 -0.01 0.10
N PRO A 165 11.30 1.29 0.31
CA PRO A 165 12.18 2.37 -0.13
C PRO A 165 13.52 2.29 0.61
N GLY A 166 14.59 1.92 -0.09
CA GLY A 166 15.91 1.63 0.50
C GLY A 166 16.63 2.80 1.18
N VAL A 167 15.98 3.97 1.26
CA VAL A 167 16.55 5.26 1.69
C VAL A 167 17.21 5.17 3.08
N LYS A 168 16.52 4.61 4.08
CA LYS A 168 17.00 4.58 5.47
C LYS A 168 18.32 3.83 5.61
N ILE A 169 18.34 2.56 5.22
CA ILE A 169 19.57 1.75 5.28
C ILE A 169 20.66 2.30 4.35
N THR A 170 20.30 2.84 3.17
CA THR A 170 21.25 3.50 2.26
C THR A 170 22.01 4.63 2.97
N THR A 171 21.31 5.55 3.64
CA THR A 171 21.92 6.73 4.26
C THR A 171 22.58 6.42 5.61
N GLU A 172 22.00 5.56 6.45
CA GLU A 172 22.56 5.17 7.76
C GLU A 172 23.79 4.24 7.64
N GLN A 173 23.78 3.35 6.64
CA GLN A 173 24.77 2.28 6.50
C GLN A 173 25.77 2.51 5.36
N ASN A 174 25.56 3.51 4.50
CA ASN A 174 26.44 3.83 3.37
C ASN A 174 26.71 2.59 2.49
N VAL A 175 25.60 2.01 2.03
CA VAL A 175 25.52 0.87 1.10
C VAL A 175 24.57 1.23 -0.04
N ILE A 176 24.67 0.57 -1.18
CA ILE A 176 23.67 0.69 -2.26
C ILE A 176 22.61 -0.38 -2.05
N VAL A 177 21.32 -0.02 -2.16
CA VAL A 177 20.20 -0.96 -2.13
C VAL A 177 19.63 -1.12 -3.52
N ALA A 178 19.47 -2.37 -3.98
CA ALA A 178 18.74 -2.73 -5.18
C ALA A 178 17.47 -3.51 -4.81
N VAL A 179 16.29 -2.96 -5.08
CA VAL A 179 15.01 -3.63 -4.80
C VAL A 179 14.44 -4.19 -6.10
N ILE A 180 14.16 -5.49 -6.15
CA ILE A 180 13.81 -6.19 -7.40
C ILE A 180 12.35 -6.65 -7.43
N GLN A 181 11.73 -6.57 -8.59
CA GLN A 181 10.44 -7.21 -8.90
C GLN A 181 10.65 -8.61 -9.47
N TYR A 182 9.69 -9.52 -9.26
CA TYR A 182 9.67 -10.85 -9.89
C TYR A 182 8.23 -11.32 -10.12
N ARG A 183 7.98 -12.23 -11.08
CA ARG A 183 6.63 -12.76 -11.33
C ARG A 183 6.12 -13.53 -10.12
N LEU A 184 4.85 -13.30 -9.78
CA LEU A 184 4.16 -13.83 -8.61
C LEU A 184 3.06 -14.83 -8.98
N SER A 185 2.63 -15.63 -8.00
CA SER A 185 1.49 -16.54 -8.07
C SER A 185 1.56 -17.44 -9.32
N TYR A 186 0.43 -17.68 -9.97
CA TYR A 186 0.32 -18.46 -11.19
C TYR A 186 1.18 -17.95 -12.37
N LEU A 187 1.67 -16.69 -12.38
CA LEU A 187 2.58 -16.19 -13.42
C LEU A 187 4.05 -16.55 -13.13
N GLY A 188 4.42 -16.60 -11.84
CA GLY A 188 5.78 -16.96 -11.38
C GLY A 188 6.00 -18.45 -11.17
N PHE A 189 4.96 -19.18 -10.76
CA PHE A 189 5.12 -20.47 -10.08
C PHE A 189 4.10 -21.57 -10.50
N LEU A 190 3.29 -21.34 -11.55
CA LEU A 190 2.49 -22.41 -12.13
C LEU A 190 3.41 -23.43 -12.83
N SER A 191 3.32 -24.69 -12.43
CA SER A 191 4.09 -25.81 -13.00
C SER A 191 3.18 -26.99 -13.30
N SER A 192 3.39 -27.66 -14.43
CA SER A 192 2.71 -28.91 -14.79
C SER A 192 3.34 -30.15 -14.16
N GLY A 193 4.54 -30.04 -13.59
CA GLY A 193 5.39 -31.20 -13.25
C GLY A 193 6.09 -31.83 -14.47
N ASP A 194 6.04 -31.22 -15.65
CA ASP A 194 6.72 -31.69 -16.86
C ASP A 194 7.38 -30.54 -17.67
N ASP A 195 8.20 -30.90 -18.67
CA ASP A 195 8.90 -29.97 -19.57
C ASP A 195 7.98 -28.99 -20.34
N ALA A 196 6.65 -29.17 -20.33
CA ALA A 196 5.74 -28.24 -21.00
C ALA A 196 5.55 -26.93 -20.20
N LEU A 197 5.71 -27.00 -18.88
CA LEU A 197 5.58 -25.87 -17.96
C LEU A 197 6.37 -26.18 -16.66
N PRO A 198 7.72 -26.14 -16.68
CA PRO A 198 8.53 -26.58 -15.54
C PRO A 198 8.31 -25.76 -14.26
N GLY A 199 8.02 -24.45 -14.37
CA GLY A 199 7.78 -23.56 -13.24
C GLY A 199 8.95 -22.62 -12.93
N ASN A 200 9.07 -22.22 -11.66
CA ASN A 200 10.16 -21.40 -11.11
C ASN A 200 10.46 -20.05 -11.81
N TYR A 201 9.58 -19.56 -12.70
CA TYR A 201 9.79 -18.34 -13.47
C TYR A 201 10.12 -17.13 -12.58
N GLY A 202 9.51 -17.02 -11.39
CA GLY A 202 9.83 -15.98 -10.41
C GLY A 202 11.27 -16.06 -9.86
N LEU A 203 11.79 -17.26 -9.58
CA LEU A 203 13.19 -17.43 -9.18
C LEU A 203 14.15 -17.14 -10.34
N TRP A 204 13.75 -17.45 -11.57
CA TRP A 204 14.53 -17.08 -12.76
C TRP A 204 14.53 -15.57 -13.03
N ASP A 205 13.44 -14.85 -12.70
CA ASP A 205 13.40 -13.38 -12.71
C ASP A 205 14.36 -12.78 -11.68
N GLN A 206 14.29 -13.26 -10.44
CA GLN A 206 15.19 -12.84 -9.37
C GLN A 206 16.66 -13.10 -9.74
N ARG A 207 16.96 -14.27 -10.30
CA ARG A 207 18.29 -14.62 -10.82
C ARG A 207 18.78 -13.62 -11.88
N LEU A 208 17.94 -13.27 -12.86
CA LEU A 208 18.32 -12.34 -13.92
C LEU A 208 18.51 -10.91 -13.39
N ALA A 209 17.67 -10.46 -12.45
CA ALA A 209 17.84 -9.17 -11.78
C ALA A 209 19.18 -9.11 -11.01
N MET A 210 19.54 -10.18 -10.29
CA MET A 210 20.82 -10.25 -9.58
C MET A 210 22.03 -10.28 -10.52
N MET A 211 21.93 -10.97 -11.68
CA MET A 211 22.94 -10.85 -12.74
C MET A 211 23.04 -9.42 -13.26
N TRP A 212 21.90 -8.79 -13.60
CA TRP A 212 21.88 -7.40 -14.09
C TRP A 212 22.57 -6.44 -13.10
N VAL A 213 22.30 -6.59 -11.79
CA VAL A 213 22.97 -5.81 -10.75
C VAL A 213 24.47 -6.10 -10.76
N LYS A 214 24.90 -7.36 -10.69
CA LYS A 214 26.33 -7.71 -10.72
C LYS A 214 27.05 -7.12 -11.93
N ASP A 215 26.43 -7.16 -13.10
CA ASP A 215 27.06 -6.75 -14.37
C ASP A 215 27.04 -5.23 -14.58
N ASN A 216 26.18 -4.46 -13.88
CA ASN A 216 26.01 -3.02 -14.12
C ASN A 216 26.18 -2.10 -12.91
N ILE A 217 26.17 -2.60 -11.67
CA ILE A 217 26.16 -1.76 -10.45
C ILE A 217 27.42 -0.90 -10.29
N ARG A 218 28.53 -1.25 -10.94
CA ARG A 218 29.74 -0.42 -11.01
C ARG A 218 29.48 0.95 -11.67
N GLY A 219 28.57 1.01 -12.65
CA GLY A 219 28.09 2.26 -13.25
C GLY A 219 27.28 3.17 -12.31
N PHE A 220 26.88 2.63 -11.16
CA PHE A 220 26.19 3.31 -10.07
C PHE A 220 27.09 3.49 -8.83
N GLY A 221 28.41 3.23 -8.95
CA GLY A 221 29.37 3.33 -7.84
C GLY A 221 29.36 2.15 -6.87
N GLY A 222 28.70 1.04 -7.21
CA GLY A 222 28.68 -0.18 -6.39
C GLY A 222 29.83 -1.15 -6.69
N ASP A 223 30.17 -1.97 -5.71
CA ASP A 223 31.17 -3.03 -5.83
C ASP A 223 30.51 -4.35 -6.26
N PRO A 224 30.70 -4.82 -7.51
CA PRO A 224 30.11 -6.08 -7.99
C PRO A 224 30.73 -7.33 -7.34
N THR A 225 31.79 -7.20 -6.53
CA THR A 225 32.36 -8.28 -5.71
C THR A 225 31.79 -8.33 -4.29
N LYS A 226 31.13 -7.26 -3.83
CA LYS A 226 30.52 -7.16 -2.49
C LYS A 226 28.99 -7.11 -2.56
N VAL A 227 28.41 -8.03 -3.33
CA VAL A 227 26.96 -8.21 -3.44
C VAL A 227 26.47 -9.12 -2.32
N THR A 228 25.56 -8.60 -1.50
CA THR A 228 24.78 -9.32 -0.49
C THR A 228 23.35 -9.44 -0.98
N ILE A 229 22.78 -10.65 -0.98
CA ILE A 229 21.36 -10.85 -1.27
C ILE A 229 20.58 -10.95 0.03
N SER A 230 19.36 -10.43 0.05
CA SER A 230 18.56 -10.26 1.26
C SER A 230 17.08 -10.33 0.97
N GLY A 231 16.30 -10.76 1.95
CA GLY A 231 14.84 -10.75 1.83
C GLY A 231 14.16 -11.16 3.13
N GLU A 232 12.85 -11.04 3.15
CA GLU A 232 11.97 -11.48 4.24
C GLU A 232 10.94 -12.50 3.74
N SER A 233 10.49 -13.43 4.60
CA SER A 233 9.41 -14.38 4.29
C SER A 233 9.72 -15.26 3.05
N ALA A 234 8.86 -15.22 2.02
CA ALA A 234 9.09 -15.79 0.70
C ALA A 234 10.35 -15.24 0.00
N GLY A 235 10.74 -14.00 0.29
CA GLY A 235 12.00 -13.39 -0.16
C GLY A 235 13.22 -13.96 0.57
N ALA A 236 13.14 -14.18 1.89
CA ALA A 236 14.19 -14.89 2.66
C ALA A 236 14.36 -16.35 2.18
N SER A 237 13.23 -17.00 1.89
CA SER A 237 13.19 -18.33 1.29
C SER A 237 13.76 -18.31 -0.13
N SER A 238 13.47 -17.28 -0.93
CA SER A 238 14.04 -17.08 -2.27
C SER A 238 15.56 -16.90 -2.24
N VAL A 239 16.12 -16.06 -1.37
CA VAL A 239 17.58 -15.83 -1.32
C VAL A 239 18.35 -17.03 -0.78
N SER A 240 17.73 -17.85 0.08
CA SER A 240 18.30 -19.12 0.52
C SER A 240 18.09 -20.27 -0.48
N GLN A 241 17.02 -20.22 -1.28
CA GLN A 241 16.85 -21.03 -2.50
C GLN A 241 17.92 -20.72 -3.55
N HIS A 242 18.34 -19.45 -3.65
CA HIS A 242 19.43 -19.04 -4.53
C HIS A 242 20.82 -19.51 -4.07
N SER A 243 21.11 -19.57 -2.76
CA SER A 243 22.42 -20.06 -2.28
C SER A 243 22.60 -21.58 -2.44
N ILE A 244 21.52 -22.35 -2.50
CA ILE A 244 21.58 -23.80 -2.80
C ILE A 244 21.44 -24.13 -4.29
N SER A 245 21.15 -23.17 -5.18
CA SER A 245 20.98 -23.44 -6.61
C SER A 245 22.29 -23.25 -7.38
N ARG A 246 22.73 -24.31 -8.08
CA ARG A 246 23.86 -24.27 -9.04
C ARG A 246 23.73 -23.12 -10.04
N GLN A 247 22.51 -22.75 -10.43
CA GLN A 247 22.27 -21.68 -11.39
C GLN A 247 22.71 -20.30 -10.87
N SER A 248 22.75 -20.11 -9.55
CA SER A 248 23.02 -18.84 -8.87
C SER A 248 24.40 -18.75 -8.21
N SER A 249 25.22 -19.81 -8.34
CA SER A 249 26.60 -19.84 -7.83
C SER A 249 27.43 -18.67 -8.36
N GLY A 250 28.23 -18.06 -7.49
CA GLY A 250 29.13 -16.96 -7.83
C GLY A 250 28.47 -15.62 -8.23
N ILE A 251 27.15 -15.44 -8.06
CA ILE A 251 26.48 -14.15 -8.34
C ILE A 251 26.63 -13.16 -7.16
N PHE A 252 26.69 -13.67 -5.93
CA PHE A 252 26.74 -12.90 -4.67
C PHE A 252 27.67 -13.59 -3.66
N GLN A 253 27.98 -12.90 -2.54
CA GLN A 253 28.90 -13.39 -1.51
C GLN A 253 28.22 -13.67 -0.15
N ASN A 254 27.25 -12.84 0.25
CA ASN A 254 26.56 -12.96 1.54
C ASN A 254 25.03 -13.08 1.33
N VAL A 255 24.35 -13.65 2.32
CA VAL A 255 22.89 -13.87 2.33
C VAL A 255 22.29 -13.42 3.66
N VAL A 256 21.25 -12.58 3.63
CA VAL A 256 20.45 -12.19 4.81
C VAL A 256 19.06 -12.82 4.69
N MET A 257 18.68 -13.60 5.70
CA MET A 257 17.43 -14.36 5.74
C MET A 257 16.58 -13.89 6.93
N MET A 258 15.56 -13.09 6.67
CA MET A 258 14.63 -12.60 7.70
C MET A 258 13.36 -13.46 7.67
N SER A 259 13.12 -14.26 8.69
CA SER A 259 11.89 -15.05 8.82
C SER A 259 11.60 -16.00 7.64
N GLY A 260 12.61 -16.68 7.09
CA GLY A 260 12.43 -17.66 6.02
C GLY A 260 13.66 -18.53 5.75
N ALA A 261 13.44 -19.75 5.27
CA ALA A 261 14.46 -20.76 5.06
C ALA A 261 14.05 -21.70 3.90
N PRO A 262 15.01 -22.34 3.19
CA PRO A 262 14.70 -22.99 1.91
C PRO A 262 14.07 -24.37 2.08
N GLY A 263 14.08 -24.93 3.30
CA GLY A 263 13.36 -26.15 3.70
C GLY A 263 12.17 -25.87 4.64
N ALA A 264 11.56 -24.69 4.53
CA ALA A 264 10.29 -24.40 5.20
C ALA A 264 9.12 -25.01 4.38
N SER A 265 8.10 -25.57 5.03
CA SER A 265 7.05 -26.33 4.33
C SER A 265 6.14 -25.52 3.40
N TRP A 266 6.23 -24.19 3.47
CA TRP A 266 5.55 -23.23 2.59
C TRP A 266 6.48 -22.61 1.52
N SER A 267 7.75 -23.06 1.44
CA SER A 267 8.74 -22.56 0.46
C SER A 267 8.66 -23.26 -0.91
N HIS A 268 8.03 -24.44 -0.99
CA HIS A 268 7.91 -25.26 -2.19
C HIS A 268 6.53 -25.94 -2.28
N SER A 269 6.06 -26.24 -3.49
CA SER A 269 4.80 -26.99 -3.70
C SER A 269 5.02 -28.49 -3.59
N LYS A 270 4.28 -29.16 -2.69
CA LYS A 270 4.23 -30.64 -2.60
C LYS A 270 3.53 -31.29 -3.81
N ASN A 271 2.66 -30.56 -4.52
CA ASN A 271 1.86 -31.13 -5.63
C ASN A 271 1.51 -30.06 -6.69
N PRO A 272 2.45 -29.70 -7.58
CA PRO A 272 2.20 -28.72 -8.64
C PRO A 272 1.26 -29.24 -9.73
N GLU A 273 1.27 -30.54 -10.07
CA GLU A 273 0.40 -31.10 -11.10
C GLU A 273 -1.10 -30.91 -10.74
N ALA A 274 -1.49 -31.15 -9.49
CA ALA A 274 -2.86 -30.89 -9.03
C ALA A 274 -3.24 -29.41 -9.15
N ALA A 275 -2.31 -28.49 -8.85
CA ALA A 275 -2.51 -27.05 -9.01
C ALA A 275 -2.73 -26.67 -10.49
N PHE A 276 -1.91 -27.20 -11.40
CA PHE A 276 -2.04 -26.99 -12.83
C PHE A 276 -3.30 -27.62 -13.42
N VAL A 277 -3.69 -28.83 -13.00
CA VAL A 277 -4.91 -29.50 -13.46
C VAL A 277 -6.16 -28.74 -13.01
N ALA A 278 -6.21 -28.26 -11.75
CA ALA A 278 -7.30 -27.40 -11.28
C ALA A 278 -7.40 -26.11 -12.10
N PHE A 279 -6.28 -25.42 -12.30
CA PHE A 279 -6.19 -24.16 -13.05
C PHE A 279 -6.57 -24.31 -14.54
N ALA A 280 -6.10 -25.39 -15.18
CA ALA A 280 -6.49 -25.74 -16.54
C ALA A 280 -7.98 -26.09 -16.64
N ASN A 281 -8.54 -26.84 -15.70
CA ASN A 281 -9.97 -27.17 -15.69
C ASN A 281 -10.85 -25.93 -15.55
N VAL A 282 -10.53 -25.02 -14.61
CA VAL A 282 -11.30 -23.78 -14.37
C VAL A 282 -11.31 -22.85 -15.58
N THR A 283 -10.18 -22.69 -16.27
CA THR A 283 -10.07 -21.90 -17.52
C THR A 283 -10.68 -22.58 -18.75
N GLY A 284 -11.24 -23.79 -18.61
CA GLY A 284 -11.70 -24.62 -19.72
C GLY A 284 -10.58 -25.25 -20.57
N CYS A 285 -9.31 -24.94 -20.28
CA CYS A 285 -8.15 -25.51 -20.96
C CYS A 285 -7.91 -26.99 -20.64
N GLY A 286 -8.53 -27.56 -19.60
CA GLY A 286 -8.43 -28.99 -19.25
C GLY A 286 -9.38 -29.91 -20.04
N GLY A 287 -10.29 -29.35 -20.84
CA GLY A 287 -11.30 -30.11 -21.59
C GLY A 287 -10.75 -31.03 -22.70
N PRO A 288 -11.60 -31.89 -23.30
CA PRO A 288 -11.18 -32.94 -24.24
C PRO A 288 -10.57 -32.45 -25.56
N GLY A 289 -10.57 -31.14 -25.82
CA GLY A 289 -9.83 -30.52 -26.94
C GLY A 289 -8.33 -30.30 -26.66
N HIS A 290 -7.86 -30.52 -25.43
CA HIS A 290 -6.47 -30.33 -25.03
C HIS A 290 -5.94 -31.60 -24.35
N THR A 291 -5.47 -32.52 -25.20
CA THR A 291 -5.10 -33.90 -24.82
C THR A 291 -3.72 -34.00 -24.18
N THR A 292 -2.82 -33.07 -24.50
CA THR A 292 -1.44 -33.01 -24.01
C THR A 292 -1.20 -31.76 -23.15
N THR A 293 -0.22 -31.81 -22.24
CA THR A 293 0.17 -30.67 -21.41
C THR A 293 0.50 -29.43 -22.26
N LYS A 294 1.17 -29.62 -23.40
CA LYS A 294 1.57 -28.54 -24.32
C LYS A 294 0.37 -27.85 -24.97
N GLU A 295 -0.69 -28.58 -25.30
CA GLU A 295 -1.97 -27.99 -25.77
C GLU A 295 -2.65 -27.19 -24.66
N ARG A 296 -2.67 -27.71 -23.43
CA ARG A 296 -3.24 -27.03 -22.25
C ARG A 296 -2.50 -25.71 -21.95
N VAL A 297 -1.17 -25.74 -21.96
CA VAL A 297 -0.31 -24.55 -21.79
C VAL A 297 -0.51 -23.54 -22.91
N SER A 298 -0.68 -24.00 -24.16
CA SER A 298 -0.97 -23.12 -25.29
C SER A 298 -2.35 -22.45 -25.18
N CYS A 299 -3.38 -23.19 -24.74
CA CYS A 299 -4.69 -22.62 -24.41
C CYS A 299 -4.59 -21.57 -23.29
N LEU A 300 -3.92 -21.91 -22.18
CA LEU A 300 -3.71 -21.02 -21.03
C LEU A 300 -2.97 -19.74 -21.42
N ARG A 301 -1.97 -19.82 -22.32
CA ARG A 301 -1.17 -18.66 -22.75
C ARG A 301 -2.02 -17.63 -23.50
N ASN A 302 -3.05 -18.08 -24.21
CA ASN A 302 -3.97 -17.22 -24.96
C ASN A 302 -5.10 -16.61 -24.11
N LYS A 303 -5.19 -16.90 -22.81
CA LYS A 303 -6.22 -16.35 -21.92
C LYS A 303 -5.94 -14.90 -21.50
N PRO A 304 -6.97 -14.05 -21.30
CA PRO A 304 -6.82 -12.75 -20.65
C PRO A 304 -6.36 -12.88 -19.19
N LEU A 305 -5.58 -11.90 -18.70
CA LEU A 305 -5.10 -11.89 -17.31
C LEU A 305 -6.22 -11.95 -16.26
N ALA A 306 -7.35 -11.27 -16.51
CA ALA A 306 -8.48 -11.28 -15.57
C ALA A 306 -9.05 -12.69 -15.36
N GLU A 307 -9.18 -13.46 -16.45
CA GLU A 307 -9.65 -14.85 -16.39
C GLU A 307 -8.64 -15.75 -15.66
N LEU A 308 -7.35 -15.56 -15.90
CA LEU A 308 -6.29 -16.30 -15.20
C LEU A 308 -6.22 -15.95 -13.70
N ALA A 309 -6.44 -14.69 -13.33
CA ALA A 309 -6.49 -14.26 -11.93
C ALA A 309 -7.70 -14.84 -11.19
N GLU A 310 -8.89 -14.81 -11.80
CA GLU A 310 -10.09 -15.46 -11.26
C GLU A 310 -9.90 -16.97 -11.14
N ALA A 311 -9.28 -17.61 -12.15
CA ALA A 311 -8.99 -19.03 -12.14
C ALA A 311 -7.99 -19.42 -11.04
N ALA A 312 -7.00 -18.59 -10.73
CA ALA A 312 -6.11 -18.79 -9.58
C ALA A 312 -6.89 -18.77 -8.26
N THR A 313 -7.77 -17.77 -8.08
CA THR A 313 -8.61 -17.64 -6.87
C THR A 313 -9.60 -18.80 -6.70
N LEU A 314 -10.14 -19.32 -7.81
CA LEU A 314 -11.01 -20.50 -7.76
C LEU A 314 -10.23 -21.82 -7.57
N SER A 315 -9.02 -21.93 -8.12
CA SER A 315 -8.14 -23.09 -7.90
C SER A 315 -7.74 -23.24 -6.43
N GLN A 316 -7.38 -22.13 -5.75
CA GLN A 316 -7.14 -22.10 -4.31
C GLN A 316 -8.31 -22.71 -3.51
N ARG A 317 -9.55 -22.31 -3.84
CA ARG A 317 -10.77 -22.82 -3.20
C ARG A 317 -11.03 -24.30 -3.49
N ILE A 318 -10.82 -24.76 -4.72
CA ILE A 318 -11.00 -26.16 -5.12
C ILE A 318 -10.00 -27.09 -4.40
N LEU A 319 -8.76 -26.64 -4.26
CA LEU A 319 -7.67 -27.41 -3.64
C LEU A 319 -7.64 -27.31 -2.11
N GLN A 320 -8.50 -26.47 -1.52
CA GLN A 320 -8.47 -26.08 -0.10
C GLN A 320 -7.10 -25.54 0.36
N ASN A 321 -6.28 -25.07 -0.58
CA ASN A 321 -4.93 -24.57 -0.36
C ASN A 321 -4.89 -23.07 -0.69
N VAL A 322 -4.56 -22.25 0.31
CA VAL A 322 -4.44 -20.79 0.16
C VAL A 322 -3.29 -20.38 -0.77
N ASN A 323 -2.28 -21.24 -0.97
CA ASN A 323 -1.13 -20.95 -1.83
C ASN A 323 -0.61 -22.19 -2.60
N PRO A 324 -1.25 -22.57 -3.72
CA PRO A 324 -0.86 -23.72 -4.53
C PRO A 324 0.25 -23.41 -5.56
N PHE A 325 0.66 -22.14 -5.69
CA PHE A 325 1.63 -21.68 -6.70
C PHE A 325 2.93 -21.26 -6.02
N LEU A 326 3.77 -22.25 -5.73
CA LEU A 326 5.06 -22.12 -5.04
C LEU A 326 6.21 -22.66 -5.90
N PRO A 327 7.48 -22.37 -5.58
CA PRO A 327 8.64 -23.03 -6.17
C PRO A 327 8.54 -24.57 -6.20
N VAL A 328 9.20 -25.19 -7.17
CA VAL A 328 9.10 -26.64 -7.45
C VAL A 328 10.46 -27.25 -7.78
N VAL A 329 10.63 -28.55 -7.55
CA VAL A 329 11.76 -29.30 -8.12
C VAL A 329 11.49 -29.47 -9.62
N ASP A 330 12.26 -28.78 -10.45
CA ASP A 330 12.04 -28.63 -11.90
C ASP A 330 13.12 -29.33 -12.76
N GLY A 331 14.10 -29.97 -12.13
CA GLY A 331 15.24 -30.59 -12.81
C GLY A 331 16.24 -29.58 -13.40
N HIS A 332 16.09 -28.28 -13.14
CA HIS A 332 16.82 -27.20 -13.80
C HIS A 332 17.37 -26.16 -12.82
N PHE A 333 16.50 -25.54 -12.03
CA PHE A 333 16.84 -24.66 -10.92
C PHE A 333 17.11 -25.47 -9.63
N PHE A 334 16.32 -26.53 -9.40
CA PHE A 334 16.59 -27.56 -8.38
C PHE A 334 16.53 -28.95 -9.03
N THR A 335 17.52 -29.79 -8.75
CA THR A 335 17.64 -31.14 -9.32
C THR A 335 17.08 -32.25 -8.40
N ASP A 336 16.86 -31.93 -7.13
CA ASP A 336 16.24 -32.76 -6.09
C ASP A 336 15.61 -31.82 -5.04
N THR A 337 14.95 -32.35 -4.00
CA THR A 337 14.42 -31.55 -2.89
C THR A 337 15.53 -30.84 -2.13
N VAL A 338 15.20 -29.72 -1.47
CA VAL A 338 16.17 -28.97 -0.66
C VAL A 338 16.73 -29.80 0.48
N GLU A 339 15.92 -30.67 1.07
CA GLU A 339 16.32 -31.61 2.12
C GLU A 339 17.35 -32.62 1.62
N ASN A 340 17.41 -32.92 0.32
CA ASN A 340 18.40 -33.81 -0.28
C ASN A 340 19.63 -33.03 -0.76
N LEU A 341 19.44 -31.90 -1.44
CA LEU A 341 20.54 -31.01 -1.84
C LEU A 341 21.37 -30.53 -0.64
N LEU A 342 20.74 -30.29 0.53
CA LEU A 342 21.43 -29.95 1.78
C LEU A 342 22.09 -31.15 2.50
N LYS A 343 21.98 -32.37 1.99
CA LYS A 343 22.72 -33.57 2.46
C LYS A 343 23.86 -33.97 1.51
N ASP A 344 23.85 -33.50 0.28
CA ASP A 344 24.81 -33.89 -0.77
C ASP A 344 26.07 -33.01 -0.69
N GLU A 345 27.10 -33.51 0.00
CA GLU A 345 28.39 -32.83 0.19
C GLU A 345 29.10 -32.53 -1.15
N ASP A 346 29.00 -33.42 -2.15
CA ASP A 346 29.59 -33.23 -3.48
C ASP A 346 28.86 -32.12 -4.24
N TYR A 347 27.52 -32.11 -4.20
CA TYR A 347 26.71 -31.04 -4.79
C TYR A 347 27.03 -29.69 -4.17
N LEU A 348 26.99 -29.57 -2.83
CA LEU A 348 27.25 -28.32 -2.11
C LEU A 348 28.68 -27.80 -2.33
N THR A 349 29.67 -28.69 -2.35
CA THR A 349 31.05 -28.35 -2.73
C THR A 349 31.11 -27.83 -4.16
N SER A 350 30.42 -28.49 -5.11
CA SER A 350 30.45 -28.12 -6.52
C SER A 350 29.73 -26.80 -6.89
N ILE A 351 29.03 -26.17 -5.94
CA ILE A 351 28.41 -24.85 -6.10
C ILE A 351 29.07 -23.76 -5.23
N GLY A 352 30.10 -24.10 -4.46
CA GLY A 352 30.76 -23.17 -3.53
C GLY A 352 29.92 -22.82 -2.30
N PHE A 353 29.02 -23.70 -1.83
CA PHE A 353 28.05 -23.37 -0.78
C PHE A 353 28.69 -22.87 0.52
N SER A 354 29.85 -23.42 0.88
CA SER A 354 30.63 -23.00 2.05
C SER A 354 31.38 -21.67 1.87
N GLU A 355 31.37 -21.04 0.69
CA GLU A 355 31.97 -19.71 0.50
C GLU A 355 31.00 -18.58 0.92
N TYR A 356 29.71 -18.90 1.04
CA TYR A 356 28.71 -17.95 1.48
C TYR A 356 28.83 -17.60 2.97
N LYS A 357 28.36 -16.41 3.32
CA LYS A 357 28.09 -16.02 4.71
C LYS A 357 26.61 -15.80 4.89
N PHE A 358 26.08 -16.20 6.04
CA PHE A 358 24.65 -16.11 6.34
C PHE A 358 24.39 -15.26 7.58
N LEU A 359 23.37 -14.41 7.51
CA LEU A 359 22.75 -13.77 8.68
C LEU A 359 21.27 -14.14 8.68
N ASN A 360 20.93 -15.12 9.49
CA ASN A 360 19.62 -15.76 9.59
C ASN A 360 18.91 -15.25 10.83
N GLY A 361 17.60 -15.05 10.79
CA GLY A 361 16.85 -14.71 11.99
C GLY A 361 15.36 -14.83 11.84
N VAL A 362 14.70 -14.68 12.98
CA VAL A 362 13.26 -14.83 13.18
C VAL A 362 12.78 -13.79 14.21
N VAL A 363 11.49 -13.48 14.18
CA VAL A 363 10.84 -12.65 15.20
C VAL A 363 10.22 -13.53 16.30
N ASN A 364 9.88 -12.95 17.46
CA ASN A 364 9.40 -13.74 18.61
C ASN A 364 7.96 -14.27 18.50
N ASN A 365 7.14 -13.79 17.55
CA ASN A 365 5.74 -14.19 17.35
C ASN A 365 5.36 -14.26 15.86
N GLU A 366 6.19 -14.95 15.07
CA GLU A 366 5.98 -15.20 13.64
C GLU A 366 4.57 -15.74 13.33
N GLY A 367 4.14 -16.73 14.12
CA GLY A 367 2.92 -17.51 13.92
C GLY A 367 1.63 -16.69 14.01
N ALA A 368 1.68 -15.45 14.52
CA ALA A 368 0.57 -14.52 14.46
C ALA A 368 0.10 -14.22 13.02
N ILE A 369 0.93 -14.43 11.98
CA ILE A 369 0.50 -14.33 10.58
C ILE A 369 -0.65 -15.31 10.25
N MET A 370 -0.72 -16.46 10.93
CA MET A 370 -1.82 -17.41 10.72
C MET A 370 -3.17 -16.87 11.22
N ALA A 371 -3.20 -15.79 12.00
CA ALA A 371 -4.45 -15.11 12.35
C ALA A 371 -5.19 -14.57 11.12
N SER A 372 -4.48 -13.91 10.19
CA SER A 372 -5.10 -13.37 8.97
C SER A 372 -5.48 -14.48 7.97
N VAL A 373 -4.65 -15.53 7.86
CA VAL A 373 -4.92 -16.71 7.03
C VAL A 373 -6.16 -17.45 7.52
N MET A 374 -6.25 -17.75 8.82
CA MET A 374 -7.41 -18.45 9.40
C MET A 374 -8.67 -17.58 9.42
N ALA A 375 -8.55 -16.26 9.51
CA ALA A 375 -9.69 -15.35 9.46
C ALA A 375 -10.47 -15.40 8.13
N ALA A 376 -9.80 -15.72 7.02
CA ALA A 376 -10.47 -15.92 5.73
C ALA A 376 -11.43 -17.13 5.74
N LEU A 377 -11.26 -18.05 6.69
CA LEU A 377 -12.11 -19.24 6.90
C LEU A 377 -13.06 -19.07 8.10
N ILE A 378 -12.57 -18.45 9.19
CA ILE A 378 -13.28 -18.26 10.46
C ILE A 378 -13.09 -16.80 10.92
N PRO A 379 -13.90 -15.83 10.43
CA PRO A 379 -13.65 -14.39 10.63
C PRO A 379 -13.61 -13.91 12.09
N SER A 380 -14.22 -14.65 13.02
CA SER A 380 -14.18 -14.33 14.45
C SER A 380 -12.78 -14.41 15.07
N LEU A 381 -11.85 -15.16 14.48
CA LEU A 381 -10.52 -15.39 15.06
C LEU A 381 -9.67 -14.11 15.22
N LEU A 382 -9.91 -13.07 14.41
CA LEU A 382 -9.21 -11.77 14.51
C LEU A 382 -9.47 -11.02 15.82
N ALA A 383 -10.56 -11.35 16.51
CA ALA A 383 -10.98 -10.72 17.76
C ALA A 383 -10.82 -11.63 18.99
N THR A 384 -10.47 -12.90 18.82
CA THR A 384 -10.40 -13.87 19.93
C THR A 384 -9.02 -13.94 20.58
N LYS A 385 -8.96 -13.80 21.91
CA LYS A 385 -7.75 -14.11 22.71
C LYS A 385 -7.61 -15.60 23.05
N ALA A 386 -8.58 -16.44 22.69
CA ALA A 386 -8.58 -17.88 22.93
C ALA A 386 -9.40 -18.64 21.88
N VAL A 387 -8.98 -19.87 21.57
CA VAL A 387 -9.63 -20.82 20.65
C VAL A 387 -10.31 -21.93 21.43
N SER A 388 -11.44 -22.46 20.95
CA SER A 388 -12.10 -23.60 21.61
C SER A 388 -11.27 -24.88 21.50
N THR A 389 -11.27 -25.73 22.53
CA THR A 389 -10.53 -27.00 22.51
C THR A 389 -10.95 -27.90 21.34
N ASN A 390 -12.23 -27.89 20.95
CA ASN A 390 -12.72 -28.65 19.80
C ASN A 390 -12.14 -28.15 18.45
N LEU A 391 -12.00 -26.84 18.24
CA LEU A 391 -11.38 -26.27 17.03
C LEU A 391 -9.86 -26.52 17.01
N LEU A 392 -9.21 -26.55 18.18
CA LEU A 392 -7.82 -26.94 18.30
C LEU A 392 -7.62 -28.43 17.96
N ASP A 393 -8.31 -29.32 18.67
CA ASP A 393 -8.06 -30.76 18.67
C ASP A 393 -8.45 -31.46 17.34
N ASN A 394 -9.36 -30.88 16.55
CA ASN A 394 -9.90 -31.49 15.33
C ASN A 394 -9.50 -30.79 14.01
N ILE A 395 -8.83 -29.63 14.05
CA ILE A 395 -8.47 -28.86 12.84
C ILE A 395 -7.07 -28.26 12.97
N ILE A 396 -6.84 -27.38 13.95
CA ILE A 396 -5.60 -26.60 14.01
C ILE A 396 -4.40 -27.51 14.35
N LEU A 397 -4.58 -28.46 15.27
CA LEU A 397 -3.52 -29.39 15.68
C LEU A 397 -3.09 -30.32 14.54
N ASP A 398 -4.04 -30.80 13.72
CA ASP A 398 -3.74 -31.64 12.56
C ASP A 398 -2.95 -30.83 11.52
N TYR A 399 -3.45 -29.64 11.14
CA TYR A 399 -2.75 -28.73 10.21
C TYR A 399 -1.32 -28.38 10.66
N ILE A 400 -1.07 -28.24 11.97
CA ILE A 400 0.28 -28.02 12.51
C ILE A 400 1.19 -29.23 12.25
N VAL A 401 0.70 -30.46 12.42
CA VAL A 401 1.49 -31.69 12.21
C VAL A 401 1.66 -32.02 10.72
N GLU A 402 0.59 -31.89 9.93
CA GLU A 402 0.59 -32.02 8.45
C GLU A 402 1.56 -31.03 7.77
N SER A 403 1.81 -29.88 8.41
CA SER A 403 2.84 -28.93 7.95
C SER A 403 4.27 -29.48 8.03
N GLN A 404 4.52 -30.55 8.79
CA GLN A 404 5.86 -31.12 9.03
C GLN A 404 6.00 -32.58 8.57
N LEU A 405 4.90 -33.34 8.50
CA LEU A 405 4.85 -34.76 8.15
C LEU A 405 3.71 -35.02 7.17
N ASP A 406 3.91 -35.89 6.18
CA ASP A 406 2.84 -36.26 5.23
C ASP A 406 1.84 -37.28 5.83
N ASP A 407 2.27 -38.07 6.82
CA ASP A 407 1.48 -39.04 7.58
C ASP A 407 1.96 -39.07 9.05
N TYR A 408 1.09 -39.36 10.02
CA TYR A 408 1.46 -39.43 11.45
C TYR A 408 0.53 -40.31 12.29
N SER A 409 1.03 -40.73 13.45
CA SER A 409 0.28 -41.49 14.46
C SER A 409 -0.46 -40.59 15.46
N ALA A 410 -1.47 -41.14 16.12
CA ALA A 410 -2.12 -40.49 17.26
C ALA A 410 -1.11 -40.09 18.37
N ASP A 411 -0.11 -40.93 18.65
CA ASP A 411 0.96 -40.62 19.61
C ASP A 411 1.73 -39.33 19.28
N VAL A 412 1.99 -39.07 17.99
CA VAL A 412 2.63 -37.81 17.55
C VAL A 412 1.72 -36.63 17.82
N LYS A 413 0.43 -36.75 17.46
CA LYS A 413 -0.58 -35.72 17.71
C LYS A 413 -0.74 -35.40 19.19
N ASP A 414 -0.83 -36.43 20.04
CA ASP A 414 -0.96 -36.28 21.49
C ASP A 414 0.30 -35.71 22.16
N VAL A 415 1.50 -36.07 21.69
CA VAL A 415 2.76 -35.51 22.18
C VAL A 415 2.89 -34.02 21.82
N VAL A 416 2.48 -33.61 20.61
CA VAL A 416 2.43 -32.19 20.23
C VAL A 416 1.35 -31.44 21.03
N ASN A 417 0.17 -32.04 21.21
CA ASN A 417 -0.92 -31.48 22.02
C ASN A 417 -0.45 -31.21 23.46
N PHE A 418 0.21 -32.20 24.06
CA PHE A 418 0.78 -32.11 25.40
C PHE A 418 1.86 -31.02 25.50
N HIS A 419 2.79 -30.95 24.54
CA HIS A 419 3.92 -30.03 24.63
C HIS A 419 3.51 -28.54 24.62
N TYR A 420 2.55 -28.16 23.78
CA TYR A 420 2.09 -26.77 23.69
C TYR A 420 0.93 -26.45 24.64
N PHE A 421 -0.06 -27.34 24.75
CA PHE A 421 -1.36 -27.00 25.32
C PHE A 421 -1.62 -27.56 26.73
N TYR A 422 -0.73 -28.41 27.27
CA TYR A 422 -0.79 -28.86 28.66
C TYR A 422 -0.10 -27.87 29.63
N PRO A 423 -0.50 -27.82 30.92
CA PRO A 423 -1.82 -28.20 31.41
C PRO A 423 -2.90 -27.30 30.78
N ARG A 424 -4.07 -27.89 30.50
CA ARG A 424 -5.29 -27.12 30.22
C ARG A 424 -5.78 -26.58 31.57
N ASP A 425 -6.02 -25.28 31.68
CA ASP A 425 -6.43 -24.67 32.94
C ASP A 425 -7.82 -25.19 33.35
N ALA A 426 -7.97 -25.56 34.62
CA ALA A 426 -9.20 -26.17 35.15
C ALA A 426 -10.41 -25.23 35.04
N ALA A 427 -10.18 -23.91 35.03
CA ALA A 427 -11.23 -22.92 34.82
C ALA A 427 -11.65 -22.75 33.34
N THR A 428 -10.82 -23.17 32.39
CA THR A 428 -11.03 -22.94 30.94
C THR A 428 -10.89 -24.22 30.11
N SER A 429 -11.33 -25.37 30.63
CA SER A 429 -11.27 -26.68 29.95
C SER A 429 -11.91 -26.73 28.54
N SER A 430 -12.71 -25.73 28.17
CA SER A 430 -13.31 -25.52 26.84
C SER A 430 -12.48 -24.63 25.88
N SER A 431 -11.41 -23.97 26.31
CA SER A 431 -10.67 -22.99 25.50
C SER A 431 -9.18 -22.86 25.85
N ILE A 432 -8.34 -22.61 24.83
CA ILE A 432 -6.89 -22.47 24.93
C ILE A 432 -6.46 -21.05 24.52
N PRO A 433 -5.57 -20.37 25.28
CA PRO A 433 -5.01 -19.06 24.91
C PRO A 433 -4.38 -19.06 23.50
N ILE A 434 -4.69 -18.05 22.69
CA ILE A 434 -4.31 -18.01 21.27
C ILE A 434 -2.79 -17.94 21.06
N ASN A 435 -2.04 -17.32 21.98
CA ASN A 435 -0.59 -17.25 21.91
C ASN A 435 0.09 -18.62 21.91
N LYS A 436 -0.47 -19.64 22.59
CA LYS A 436 0.05 -21.03 22.52
C LYS A 436 -0.09 -21.64 21.12
N VAL A 437 -1.08 -21.20 20.34
CA VAL A 437 -1.27 -21.62 18.94
C VAL A 437 -0.25 -20.91 18.05
N TRP A 438 -0.03 -19.61 18.27
CA TRP A 438 1.01 -18.86 17.55
C TRP A 438 2.43 -19.32 17.89
N ASP A 439 2.71 -19.77 19.12
CA ASP A 439 3.97 -20.45 19.47
C ASP A 439 4.21 -21.68 18.57
N ALA A 440 3.21 -22.54 18.41
CA ALA A 440 3.32 -23.75 17.60
C ALA A 440 3.57 -23.43 16.13
N PHE A 441 2.88 -22.44 15.56
CA PHE A 441 3.14 -21.96 14.19
C PHE A 441 4.49 -21.25 14.05
N THR A 442 4.91 -20.47 15.05
CA THR A 442 6.23 -19.82 15.08
C THR A 442 7.34 -20.86 14.98
N ASP A 443 7.22 -21.94 15.76
CA ASP A 443 8.19 -23.03 15.72
C ASP A 443 8.16 -23.78 14.38
N THR A 444 7.00 -24.30 13.95
CA THR A 444 6.92 -25.19 12.77
C THR A 444 7.19 -24.48 11.45
N MET A 445 6.72 -23.24 11.28
CA MET A 445 6.83 -22.52 10.02
C MET A 445 8.16 -21.77 9.87
N PHE A 446 8.79 -21.33 10.96
CA PHE A 446 9.90 -20.37 10.89
C PHE A 446 11.13 -20.78 11.73
N VAL A 447 11.01 -20.92 13.05
CA VAL A 447 12.16 -21.22 13.92
C VAL A 447 12.81 -22.56 13.57
N VAL A 448 12.02 -23.62 13.44
CA VAL A 448 12.55 -24.98 13.20
C VAL A 448 13.22 -25.08 11.81
N PRO A 449 12.64 -24.57 10.71
CA PRO A 449 13.36 -24.45 9.43
C PRO A 449 14.65 -23.62 9.52
N ALA A 450 14.62 -22.46 10.21
CA ALA A 450 15.80 -21.61 10.37
C ALA A 450 16.93 -22.30 11.17
N VAL A 451 16.61 -22.98 12.27
CA VAL A 451 17.58 -23.77 13.06
C VAL A 451 18.07 -24.99 12.29
N LYS A 452 17.19 -25.74 11.59
CA LYS A 452 17.60 -26.87 10.73
C LYS A 452 18.63 -26.43 9.68
N PHE A 453 18.40 -25.28 9.03
CA PHE A 453 19.34 -24.70 8.08
C PHE A 453 20.67 -24.27 8.74
N ALA A 454 20.61 -23.54 9.85
CA ALA A 454 21.82 -23.08 10.55
C ALA A 454 22.69 -24.23 11.09
N ARG A 455 22.08 -25.29 11.63
CA ARG A 455 22.77 -26.54 12.02
C ARG A 455 23.48 -27.16 10.82
N ARG A 456 22.77 -27.43 9.73
CA ARG A 456 23.36 -28.07 8.54
C ARG A 456 24.47 -27.22 7.93
N TYR A 457 24.30 -25.90 7.90
CA TYR A 457 25.37 -25.03 7.43
C TYR A 457 26.63 -25.13 8.29
N SER A 458 26.47 -25.12 9.61
CA SER A 458 27.58 -25.28 10.56
C SER A 458 28.24 -26.67 10.47
N GLU A 459 27.45 -27.74 10.30
CA GLU A 459 27.93 -29.11 10.10
C GLU A 459 28.84 -29.20 8.87
N ASN A 460 28.35 -28.72 7.72
CA ASN A 460 29.04 -28.81 6.43
C ASN A 460 30.21 -27.81 6.30
N SER A 461 30.21 -26.73 7.09
CA SER A 461 31.25 -25.69 7.08
C SER A 461 32.41 -25.94 8.06
N ALA A 462 32.41 -27.07 8.78
CA ALA A 462 33.46 -27.42 9.72
C ALA A 462 34.82 -27.57 9.00
N PRO A 463 35.89 -26.87 9.42
CA PRO A 463 37.12 -26.79 8.64
C PRO A 463 37.91 -28.11 8.64
N SER A 464 37.97 -28.75 7.48
CA SER A 464 38.77 -29.96 7.23
C SER A 464 40.28 -29.69 7.08
N SER A 465 40.69 -28.43 6.95
CA SER A 465 42.10 -28.02 6.91
C SER A 465 42.33 -26.63 7.53
N SER A 466 43.53 -26.40 8.05
CA SER A 466 43.81 -25.34 9.04
C SER A 466 44.14 -23.94 8.46
N ASN A 467 43.83 -23.66 7.19
CA ASN A 467 44.34 -22.49 6.47
C ASN A 467 43.30 -21.70 5.66
N PHE A 468 42.00 -21.95 5.84
CA PHE A 468 40.93 -21.10 5.30
C PHE A 468 40.18 -20.38 6.41
N GLN A 469 39.73 -19.15 6.13
CA GLN A 469 38.96 -18.34 7.05
C GLN A 469 37.54 -18.90 7.11
N SER A 470 37.16 -19.51 8.25
CA SER A 470 35.96 -20.35 8.34
C SER A 470 34.68 -19.65 7.88
N PRO A 471 33.76 -20.37 7.21
CA PRO A 471 32.48 -19.81 6.81
C PRO A 471 31.65 -19.41 8.03
N ALA A 472 30.93 -18.29 7.93
CA ALA A 472 30.21 -17.71 9.05
C ALA A 472 28.71 -17.64 8.75
N THR A 473 27.93 -18.44 9.49
CA THR A 473 26.51 -18.18 9.70
C THR A 473 26.31 -17.51 11.06
N TYR A 474 25.44 -16.52 11.15
CA TYR A 474 25.04 -15.84 12.37
C TYR A 474 23.53 -15.96 12.53
N MET A 475 23.04 -16.10 13.76
CA MET A 475 21.61 -16.23 14.03
C MET A 475 21.10 -15.10 14.94
N TYR A 476 19.90 -14.55 14.68
CA TYR A 476 19.24 -13.58 15.56
C TYR A 476 17.79 -13.96 15.90
N LEU A 477 17.33 -13.47 17.06
CA LEU A 477 15.92 -13.44 17.47
C LEU A 477 15.53 -11.98 17.71
N PHE A 478 14.51 -11.50 16.99
CA PHE A 478 13.97 -10.15 17.20
C PHE A 478 12.89 -10.20 18.29
N ASP A 479 13.25 -9.72 19.49
CA ASP A 479 12.47 -9.87 20.73
C ASP A 479 12.25 -8.51 21.40
N TRP A 480 11.58 -7.62 20.67
CA TRP A 480 11.29 -6.25 21.08
C TRP A 480 9.83 -5.90 20.78
N TYR A 481 8.99 -5.74 21.80
CA TYR A 481 7.56 -5.43 21.60
C TYR A 481 7.37 -3.99 21.07
N PRO A 482 6.83 -3.78 19.85
CA PRO A 482 6.69 -2.45 19.28
C PRO A 482 5.68 -1.59 20.03
N SER A 483 6.01 -0.30 20.25
CA SER A 483 5.02 0.67 20.76
C SER A 483 3.79 0.78 19.84
N LEU A 484 4.02 0.63 18.52
CA LEU A 484 3.01 0.62 17.45
C LEU A 484 1.93 -0.48 17.60
N THR A 485 2.21 -1.53 18.38
CA THR A 485 1.29 -2.65 18.65
C THR A 485 0.81 -2.70 20.11
N ALA A 486 1.20 -1.73 20.93
CA ALA A 486 0.84 -1.68 22.35
C ALA A 486 -0.68 -1.64 22.57
N GLY A 487 -1.17 -2.51 23.45
CA GLY A 487 -2.60 -2.64 23.75
C GLY A 487 -3.42 -3.47 22.76
N THR A 488 -2.81 -4.00 21.68
CA THR A 488 -3.49 -4.97 20.80
C THR A 488 -3.76 -6.29 21.53
N ALA A 489 -4.57 -7.17 20.92
CA ALA A 489 -4.92 -8.47 21.50
C ALA A 489 -3.79 -9.52 21.42
N PHE A 490 -2.66 -9.13 20.81
CA PHE A 490 -1.51 -9.93 20.45
C PHE A 490 -0.29 -9.26 21.09
N GLU A 491 0.71 -10.04 21.51
CA GLU A 491 1.91 -9.54 22.19
C GLU A 491 3.16 -9.98 21.42
N GLY A 492 4.19 -9.14 21.39
CA GLY A 492 5.43 -9.40 20.64
C GLY A 492 5.44 -8.84 19.22
N VAL A 493 6.24 -9.47 18.36
CA VAL A 493 6.65 -9.03 17.03
C VAL A 493 6.12 -10.03 16.01
N TYR A 494 5.23 -9.59 15.13
CA TYR A 494 4.64 -10.43 14.10
C TYR A 494 5.55 -10.53 12.88
N HIS A 495 5.28 -11.52 12.03
CA HIS A 495 6.02 -11.76 10.78
C HIS A 495 6.26 -10.46 9.99
N GLY A 496 7.50 -10.26 9.54
CA GLY A 496 7.91 -9.08 8.74
C GLY A 496 7.91 -7.74 9.48
N MET A 497 7.63 -7.68 10.79
CA MET A 497 7.66 -6.42 11.54
C MET A 497 9.09 -5.85 11.68
N ASP A 498 10.12 -6.69 11.66
CA ASP A 498 11.53 -6.26 11.71
C ASP A 498 11.95 -5.49 10.43
N VAL A 499 11.31 -5.75 9.30
CA VAL A 499 11.48 -5.00 8.04
C VAL A 499 11.16 -3.50 8.21
N TYR A 500 10.17 -3.14 9.03
CA TYR A 500 9.85 -1.73 9.31
C TYR A 500 10.98 -1.03 10.07
N TYR A 501 11.70 -1.73 10.94
CA TYR A 501 12.86 -1.19 11.64
C TYR A 501 14.07 -1.00 10.69
N LEU A 502 14.14 -1.78 9.61
CA LEU A 502 15.21 -1.72 8.60
C LEU A 502 14.99 -0.63 7.54
N PHE A 503 13.81 -0.60 6.91
CA PHE A 503 13.49 0.33 5.80
C PHE A 503 12.81 1.64 6.25
N GLY A 504 12.01 1.60 7.32
CA GLY A 504 11.40 2.79 7.93
C GLY A 504 10.30 3.46 7.11
N PHE A 505 9.08 2.91 7.10
CA PHE A 505 7.86 3.67 6.73
C PHE A 505 6.59 3.07 7.36
N ILE A 506 5.62 3.91 7.73
CA ILE A 506 4.42 3.51 8.50
C ILE A 506 3.13 3.44 7.65
N ASP A 507 3.03 4.15 6.52
CA ASP A 507 1.80 4.18 5.71
C ASP A 507 1.49 2.87 4.97
N ALA A 508 2.51 2.12 4.51
CA ALA A 508 2.30 0.88 3.76
C ALA A 508 1.68 -0.23 4.63
N ALA A 509 1.97 -0.25 5.93
CA ALA A 509 1.54 -1.28 6.86
C ALA A 509 0.01 -1.40 6.97
N LYS A 510 -0.72 -0.29 6.74
CA LYS A 510 -2.20 -0.23 6.66
C LYS A 510 -2.79 -1.12 5.56
N SER A 511 -1.99 -1.53 4.57
CA SER A 511 -2.46 -2.25 3.38
C SER A 511 -2.08 -3.74 3.33
N VAL A 512 -0.96 -4.14 3.96
CA VAL A 512 -0.40 -5.48 3.80
C VAL A 512 -1.12 -6.52 4.65
N TYR A 513 -1.42 -6.20 5.92
CA TYR A 513 -1.97 -7.18 6.86
C TYR A 513 -3.49 -7.10 7.04
N GLY A 514 -4.14 -6.03 6.57
CA GLY A 514 -5.61 -5.88 6.62
C GLY A 514 -6.24 -5.83 8.02
N VAL A 515 -5.43 -5.84 9.08
CA VAL A 515 -5.88 -5.95 10.47
C VAL A 515 -5.00 -5.05 11.36
N TYR A 516 -5.65 -4.45 12.36
CA TYR A 516 -5.15 -3.47 13.33
C TYR A 516 -4.80 -2.09 12.78
N GLU A 517 -5.47 -1.08 13.34
CA GLU A 517 -5.08 0.32 13.19
C GLU A 517 -3.75 0.53 13.92
N LEU A 518 -2.66 0.67 13.18
CA LEU A 518 -1.33 0.99 13.71
C LEU A 518 -1.26 2.47 14.10
N ASN A 519 -2.01 2.82 15.15
CA ASN A 519 -2.21 4.17 15.68
C ASN A 519 -1.04 4.57 16.58
N GLY A 520 0.11 4.84 15.99
CA GLY A 520 1.28 5.29 16.73
C GLY A 520 2.44 5.80 15.87
N THR A 521 3.44 6.34 16.57
CA THR A 521 4.77 6.64 16.04
C THR A 521 5.78 5.88 16.88
N PHE A 522 6.85 5.36 16.28
CA PHE A 522 7.94 4.74 17.01
C PHE A 522 8.46 5.63 18.15
N GLU A 523 8.63 5.05 19.33
CA GLU A 523 9.18 5.76 20.49
C GLU A 523 10.71 5.77 20.43
N LEU A 524 11.35 6.49 21.36
CA LEU A 524 12.82 6.55 21.47
C LEU A 524 13.47 5.15 21.53
N ALA A 525 12.80 4.19 22.19
CA ALA A 525 13.27 2.82 22.31
C ALA A 525 13.15 2.03 20.99
N ASP A 526 12.06 2.23 20.22
CA ASP A 526 11.95 1.69 18.86
C ASP A 526 13.02 2.26 17.93
N ASN A 527 13.34 3.56 18.02
CA ASN A 527 14.41 4.17 17.25
C ASN A 527 15.80 3.64 17.66
N GLN A 528 16.01 3.27 18.93
CA GLN A 528 17.22 2.59 19.38
C GLN A 528 17.35 1.17 18.80
N ILE A 529 16.26 0.39 18.79
CA ILE A 529 16.20 -0.94 18.14
C ILE A 529 16.38 -0.82 16.63
N SER A 530 15.77 0.18 15.99
CA SER A 530 15.90 0.45 14.56
C SER A 530 17.35 0.73 14.15
N ARG A 531 18.09 1.47 14.97
CA ARG A 531 19.52 1.74 14.76
C ARG A 531 20.36 0.50 15.03
N LEU A 532 20.13 -0.23 16.13
CA LEU A 532 20.80 -1.50 16.45
C LEU A 532 20.67 -2.52 15.32
N PHE A 533 19.45 -2.69 14.77
CA PHE A 533 19.18 -3.62 13.69
C PHE A 533 19.79 -3.14 12.36
N GLY A 534 19.62 -1.86 12.01
CA GLY A 534 20.23 -1.27 10.83
C GLY A 534 21.77 -1.38 10.83
N ASP A 535 22.41 -1.15 11.98
CA ASP A 535 23.85 -1.29 12.16
C ASP A 535 24.33 -2.76 12.07
N MET A 536 23.53 -3.72 12.56
CA MET A 536 23.81 -5.15 12.41
C MET A 536 23.74 -5.60 10.95
N ILE A 537 22.65 -5.30 10.24
CA ILE A 537 22.47 -5.66 8.82
C ILE A 537 23.51 -4.93 7.97
N GLY A 538 23.71 -3.63 8.19
CA GLY A 538 24.68 -2.83 7.46
C GLY A 538 26.13 -3.28 7.69
N ALA A 539 26.49 -3.70 8.90
CA ALA A 539 27.80 -4.30 9.16
C ALA A 539 28.00 -5.57 8.34
N PHE A 540 27.02 -6.46 8.38
CA PHE A 540 27.05 -7.71 7.62
C PHE A 540 27.09 -7.50 6.10
N VAL A 541 26.33 -6.56 5.53
CA VAL A 541 26.41 -6.22 4.09
C VAL A 541 27.81 -5.72 3.70
N ARG A 542 28.49 -4.96 4.56
CA ARG A 542 29.81 -4.39 4.28
C ARG A 542 30.98 -5.36 4.44
N THR A 543 30.89 -6.36 5.33
CA THR A 543 32.03 -7.21 5.73
C THR A 543 31.75 -8.71 5.81
N GLY A 544 30.47 -9.09 5.88
CA GLY A 544 30.02 -10.43 6.28
C GLY A 544 30.19 -10.73 7.78
N ASP A 545 30.37 -9.73 8.63
CA ASP A 545 30.39 -9.86 10.10
C ASP A 545 29.51 -8.75 10.72
N PRO A 546 28.44 -9.08 11.45
CA PRO A 546 27.55 -8.09 12.06
C PRO A 546 28.21 -7.28 13.20
N ASN A 547 29.33 -7.75 13.78
CA ASN A 547 29.84 -7.21 15.05
C ASN A 547 30.34 -5.76 14.99
N SER A 548 30.71 -5.23 13.81
CA SER A 548 31.55 -4.01 13.73
C SER A 548 30.93 -2.78 14.40
N ARG A 549 29.59 -2.68 14.42
CA ARG A 549 28.84 -1.55 15.00
C ARG A 549 27.97 -1.94 16.21
N LEU A 550 28.00 -3.20 16.67
CA LEU A 550 27.19 -3.62 17.82
C LEU A 550 27.69 -3.00 19.15
N PRO A 551 26.80 -2.83 20.15
CA PRO A 551 27.17 -2.40 21.50
C PRO A 551 28.20 -3.33 22.16
N ASP A 552 29.10 -2.76 22.96
CA ASP A 552 30.23 -3.48 23.57
C ASP A 552 29.78 -4.59 24.55
N GLU A 553 28.51 -4.59 24.99
CA GLU A 553 27.88 -5.65 25.77
C GLU A 553 27.75 -6.97 25.00
N VAL A 554 27.61 -6.94 23.67
CA VAL A 554 27.37 -8.13 22.82
C VAL A 554 28.43 -8.33 21.74
N LYS A 555 29.12 -7.27 21.34
CA LYS A 555 30.23 -7.25 20.38
C LYS A 555 31.34 -8.25 20.75
N GLY A 556 31.72 -9.11 19.82
CA GLY A 556 32.72 -10.18 20.03
C GLY A 556 32.23 -11.36 20.89
N LYS A 557 31.06 -11.23 21.53
CA LYS A 557 30.31 -12.36 22.11
C LYS A 557 29.38 -12.98 21.08
N PHE A 558 28.79 -12.17 20.18
CA PHE A 558 28.00 -12.64 19.05
C PHE A 558 28.91 -13.26 17.98
N ARG A 559 29.25 -14.52 18.21
CA ARG A 559 30.10 -15.33 17.33
C ARG A 559 29.27 -15.93 16.18
N PRO A 560 29.93 -16.43 15.12
CA PRO A 560 29.27 -17.36 14.21
C PRO A 560 28.60 -18.50 14.99
N TYR A 561 27.38 -18.83 14.59
CA TYR A 561 26.59 -19.93 15.14
C TYR A 561 27.29 -21.25 14.83
N ASP A 562 27.47 -22.08 15.86
CA ASP A 562 27.93 -23.46 15.74
C ASP A 562 26.86 -24.43 16.25
N ALA A 563 26.79 -25.63 15.67
CA ALA A 563 25.79 -26.64 16.01
C ALA A 563 25.91 -27.24 17.43
N THR A 564 26.92 -26.86 18.23
CA THR A 564 27.09 -27.31 19.63
C THR A 564 26.56 -26.29 20.63
N ASN A 565 26.81 -25.00 20.43
CA ASN A 565 26.38 -23.92 21.32
C ASN A 565 25.09 -23.22 20.84
N GLU A 566 24.79 -23.28 19.54
CA GLU A 566 23.60 -22.70 18.91
C GLU A 566 23.37 -21.23 19.26
N THR A 567 24.46 -20.44 19.27
CA THR A 567 24.49 -19.06 19.74
C THR A 567 23.74 -18.10 18.81
N TYR A 568 22.88 -17.26 19.37
CA TYR A 568 22.13 -16.21 18.67
C TYR A 568 22.21 -14.86 19.39
N LEU A 569 22.06 -13.77 18.64
CA LEU A 569 21.83 -12.44 19.19
C LEU A 569 20.33 -12.25 19.45
N ARG A 570 19.95 -11.91 20.68
CA ARG A 570 18.59 -11.50 21.02
C ARG A 570 18.51 -9.97 20.97
N ILE A 571 17.75 -9.48 20.01
CA ILE A 571 17.58 -8.06 19.73
C ILE A 571 16.48 -7.53 20.65
N THR A 572 16.90 -6.85 21.72
CA THR A 572 16.06 -6.21 22.74
C THR A 572 16.88 -5.08 23.39
N LEU A 573 16.35 -4.38 24.40
CA LEU A 573 17.09 -3.32 25.11
C LEU A 573 17.31 -3.67 26.59
N PRO A 574 18.57 -3.85 27.06
CA PRO A 574 19.81 -3.99 26.28
C PRO A 574 19.85 -5.34 25.54
N PRO A 575 20.57 -5.44 24.41
CA PRO A 575 20.68 -6.69 23.66
C PRO A 575 21.49 -7.74 24.43
N SER A 576 21.19 -9.02 24.21
CA SER A 576 21.89 -10.16 24.82
C SER A 576 22.36 -11.17 23.76
N VAL A 577 23.34 -11.99 24.14
CA VAL A 577 23.75 -13.17 23.36
C VAL A 577 23.34 -14.40 24.15
N GLU A 578 22.56 -15.27 23.53
CA GLU A 578 21.93 -16.45 24.12
C GLU A 578 22.21 -17.69 23.28
N ASN A 579 21.89 -18.88 23.79
CA ASN A 579 22.17 -20.18 23.18
C ASN A 579 20.89 -21.03 23.12
N HIS A 580 20.80 -21.92 22.13
CA HIS A 580 19.71 -22.90 21.97
C HIS A 580 18.30 -22.25 21.91
N MET A 581 18.06 -21.45 20.86
CA MET A 581 16.80 -20.74 20.65
C MET A 581 15.58 -21.67 20.79
N TYR A 582 14.67 -21.33 21.72
CA TYR A 582 13.49 -22.13 22.08
C TYR A 582 13.75 -23.64 22.30
N ALA A 583 14.93 -24.02 22.82
CA ALA A 583 15.49 -25.37 22.91
C ALA A 583 14.50 -26.54 23.03
N LYS A 584 13.55 -26.48 23.97
CA LYS A 584 12.55 -27.54 24.21
C LYS A 584 11.59 -27.73 23.03
N ARG A 585 11.09 -26.63 22.45
CA ARG A 585 10.13 -26.65 21.35
C ARG A 585 10.84 -27.01 20.03
N VAL A 586 12.07 -26.54 19.84
CA VAL A 586 12.92 -26.98 18.72
C VAL A 586 13.28 -28.46 18.83
N SER A 587 13.58 -28.97 20.02
CA SER A 587 13.88 -30.40 20.26
C SER A 587 12.66 -31.31 20.00
N LEU A 588 11.43 -30.85 20.26
CA LEU A 588 10.21 -31.56 19.87
C LEU A 588 10.21 -31.90 18.37
N TRP A 589 10.41 -30.89 17.52
CA TRP A 589 10.32 -31.03 16.05
C TRP A 589 11.60 -31.51 15.36
N THR A 590 12.76 -31.41 16.03
CA THR A 590 14.06 -31.83 15.45
C THR A 590 14.55 -33.18 15.96
N ASP A 591 13.94 -33.75 17.00
CA ASP A 591 14.35 -35.03 17.58
C ASP A 591 13.15 -35.93 17.98
N LEU A 592 12.25 -35.47 18.86
CA LEU A 592 11.21 -36.34 19.43
C LEU A 592 10.16 -36.78 18.40
N VAL A 593 9.55 -35.84 17.67
CA VAL A 593 8.54 -36.12 16.63
C VAL A 593 9.12 -36.99 15.50
N PRO A 594 10.30 -36.68 14.93
CA PRO A 594 10.96 -37.57 13.97
C PRO A 594 11.19 -38.99 14.48
N ARG A 595 11.61 -39.18 15.74
CA ARG A 595 11.82 -40.52 16.32
C ARG A 595 10.51 -41.31 16.52
N LEU A 596 9.42 -40.64 16.90
CA LEU A 596 8.10 -41.26 17.04
C LEU A 596 7.54 -41.68 15.67
N HIS A 597 7.53 -40.78 14.69
CA HIS A 597 7.09 -41.04 13.32
C HIS A 597 7.93 -42.15 12.65
N SER A 598 9.26 -42.14 12.82
CA SER A 598 10.15 -43.19 12.27
C SER A 598 9.85 -44.58 12.82
N ARG A 599 9.49 -44.70 14.11
CA ARG A 599 9.05 -45.97 14.71
C ARG A 599 7.71 -46.41 14.13
N TRP A 600 6.74 -45.50 14.10
CA TRP A 600 5.40 -45.78 13.58
C TRP A 600 5.44 -46.30 12.13
N LEU A 601 6.25 -45.67 11.26
CA LEU A 601 6.48 -46.16 9.89
C LEU A 601 7.04 -47.59 9.85
N GLN A 602 8.01 -47.92 10.71
CA GLN A 602 8.60 -49.27 10.77
C GLN A 602 7.56 -50.31 11.19
N GLU A 603 6.65 -49.97 12.11
CA GLU A 603 5.57 -50.83 12.58
C GLU A 603 4.45 -51.00 11.53
N HIS A 604 4.19 -49.98 10.70
CA HIS A 604 3.09 -49.98 9.72
C HIS A 604 3.52 -50.40 8.30
N SER A 605 4.82 -50.57 8.04
CA SER A 605 5.35 -51.00 6.73
C SER A 605 5.27 -52.52 6.46
N THR A 606 4.77 -53.33 7.39
CA THR A 606 4.62 -54.79 7.19
C THR A 606 3.27 -55.15 6.53
N PRO A 607 3.24 -55.90 5.41
CA PRO A 607 2.02 -56.05 4.60
C PRO A 607 1.07 -57.18 5.04
N THR A 608 -0.22 -56.99 4.72
CA THR A 608 -1.35 -57.96 4.63
C THR A 608 -1.88 -58.61 5.92
N PRO A 609 -3.18 -59.04 5.97
CA PRO A 609 -4.32 -58.75 5.09
C PRO A 609 -5.70 -58.43 5.77
N THR A 610 -6.60 -57.80 4.99
CA THR A 610 -8.08 -57.87 5.03
C THR A 610 -8.91 -57.44 6.27
N THR A 611 -9.86 -56.55 5.97
CA THR A 611 -11.07 -56.05 6.69
C THR A 611 -12.27 -57.04 6.65
N PRO A 612 -13.50 -56.71 7.17
CA PRO A 612 -13.93 -55.81 8.27
C PRO A 612 -15.05 -56.41 9.19
N GLU A 613 -15.40 -55.70 10.28
CA GLU A 613 -16.76 -55.60 10.89
C GLU A 613 -16.74 -54.36 11.82
N THR A 614 -17.60 -53.32 11.80
CA THR A 614 -19.00 -53.07 11.40
C THR A 614 -20.05 -53.31 12.51
N THR A 615 -20.31 -52.28 13.33
CA THR A 615 -21.54 -52.14 14.16
C THR A 615 -22.03 -50.69 14.21
N THR A 616 -23.34 -50.47 14.16
CA THR A 616 -24.01 -49.16 14.00
C THR A 616 -25.10 -48.91 15.05
N ALA A 617 -25.18 -47.69 15.64
CA ALA A 617 -26.38 -47.05 16.23
C ALA A 617 -25.98 -45.80 17.06
N LYS A 618 -26.80 -44.76 17.27
CA LYS A 618 -27.99 -44.22 16.57
C LYS A 618 -28.21 -42.75 17.01
N THR A 619 -28.97 -41.98 16.24
CA THR A 619 -29.39 -40.59 16.50
C THR A 619 -30.76 -40.49 17.17
N ASP A 620 -31.03 -39.45 17.99
CA ASP A 620 -32.38 -39.00 18.37
C ASP A 620 -32.42 -37.51 18.79
N GLU A 621 -33.46 -36.77 18.36
CA GLU A 621 -33.82 -35.37 18.70
C GLU A 621 -35.24 -35.08 18.12
N PRO A 622 -35.98 -34.00 18.47
CA PRO A 622 -36.15 -33.31 19.77
C PRO A 622 -37.63 -32.91 20.09
N SER A 623 -37.85 -32.17 21.20
CA SER A 623 -39.04 -31.31 21.49
C SER A 623 -40.41 -32.00 21.82
N PRO A 624 -41.48 -31.26 22.25
CA PRO A 624 -41.59 -29.85 22.70
C PRO A 624 -42.35 -29.61 24.03
N THR A 625 -42.32 -28.39 24.61
CA THR A 625 -43.49 -27.56 25.07
C THR A 625 -43.11 -26.34 25.93
N THR A 626 -44.00 -25.32 25.95
CA THR A 626 -44.03 -24.09 26.78
C THR A 626 -45.52 -23.72 27.05
N PRO A 627 -45.94 -22.60 27.68
CA PRO A 627 -45.27 -21.54 28.49
C PRO A 627 -46.00 -21.25 29.85
N ARG A 628 -45.55 -20.24 30.66
CA ARG A 628 -46.39 -19.14 31.25
C ARG A 628 -45.58 -18.06 32.05
N THR A 629 -46.15 -16.85 32.11
CA THR A 629 -45.84 -15.58 32.84
C THR A 629 -45.80 -15.69 34.40
N THR A 630 -45.30 -14.77 35.25
CA THR A 630 -44.70 -13.38 35.19
C THR A 630 -43.78 -13.18 36.46
N THR A 631 -43.36 -12.03 37.08
CA THR A 631 -43.75 -10.59 37.19
C THR A 631 -42.58 -9.65 37.60
N ASP A 632 -42.56 -8.40 37.11
CA ASP A 632 -42.31 -7.09 37.79
C ASP A 632 -41.25 -6.89 38.92
N LYS A 633 -40.25 -5.99 38.74
CA LYS A 633 -40.12 -4.67 39.44
C LYS A 633 -38.92 -3.77 39.05
N THR A 634 -38.98 -2.49 39.45
CA THR A 634 -38.22 -1.30 39.00
C THR A 634 -37.28 -0.67 40.06
N GLU A 635 -36.28 0.12 39.64
CA GLU A 635 -35.83 1.34 40.37
C GLU A 635 -34.99 2.31 39.48
N GLU A 636 -34.87 3.59 39.89
CA GLU A 636 -34.29 4.74 39.16
C GLU A 636 -33.32 5.56 40.06
N PRO A 637 -32.46 6.44 39.49
CA PRO A 637 -32.44 7.82 40.02
C PRO A 637 -32.11 8.97 39.02
N THR A 638 -32.69 10.15 39.29
CA THR A 638 -32.43 11.49 38.66
C THR A 638 -31.13 12.17 39.19
N PHE A 639 -30.58 13.31 38.73
CA PHE A 639 -31.08 14.54 38.03
C PHE A 639 -29.91 15.16 37.18
N SER A 640 -29.84 16.40 36.62
CA SER A 640 -30.44 17.73 36.90
C SER A 640 -30.51 18.64 35.63
N LYS A 641 -30.47 19.99 35.76
CA LYS A 641 -30.37 21.00 34.68
C LYS A 641 -29.56 22.25 35.10
N PHE A 642 -29.11 23.05 34.13
CA PHE A 642 -28.58 24.42 34.30
C PHE A 642 -29.07 25.33 33.15
N SER A 643 -29.05 26.66 33.31
CA SER A 643 -29.53 27.63 32.31
C SER A 643 -28.75 28.96 32.33
N LEU A 644 -28.77 29.72 31.22
CA LEU A 644 -28.19 31.06 31.07
C LEU A 644 -29.23 32.04 30.45
N THR A 645 -28.92 33.34 30.41
CA THR A 645 -29.88 34.44 30.16
C THR A 645 -29.49 35.38 29.01
N GLU A 646 -30.49 35.98 28.37
CA GLU A 646 -30.48 36.56 27.01
C GLU A 646 -29.43 37.65 26.67
N THR A 647 -28.78 38.29 27.66
CA THR A 647 -27.93 39.48 27.43
C THR A 647 -26.58 39.22 26.75
N GLU A 648 -26.23 37.97 26.42
CA GLU A 648 -24.99 37.63 25.72
C GLU A 648 -25.15 37.64 24.17
N VAL A 649 -26.39 37.63 23.66
CA VAL A 649 -26.71 37.39 22.25
C VAL A 649 -26.36 38.57 21.33
N ASP A 650 -26.70 39.81 21.70
CA ASP A 650 -26.54 41.00 20.82
C ASP A 650 -25.07 41.30 20.45
N SER A 651 -24.13 40.98 21.35
CA SER A 651 -22.69 41.18 21.08
C SER A 651 -22.16 40.16 20.07
N ALA A 652 -22.68 38.92 20.09
CA ALA A 652 -22.32 37.90 19.11
C ALA A 652 -22.85 38.24 17.70
N ILE A 653 -24.12 38.68 17.60
CA ILE A 653 -24.73 39.10 16.33
C ILE A 653 -23.95 40.26 15.68
N THR A 654 -23.60 41.27 16.47
CA THR A 654 -22.84 42.43 15.98
C THR A 654 -21.44 42.05 15.46
N ALA A 655 -20.77 41.12 16.14
CA ALA A 655 -19.47 40.59 15.69
C ALA A 655 -19.61 39.77 14.39
N LEU A 656 -20.63 38.92 14.30
CA LEU A 656 -20.88 38.06 13.13
C LEU A 656 -21.15 38.87 11.86
N ILE A 657 -22.03 39.89 11.96
CA ILE A 657 -22.31 40.82 10.85
C ILE A 657 -21.04 41.53 10.38
N THR A 658 -20.19 41.96 11.33
CA THR A 658 -18.91 42.62 11.01
C THR A 658 -17.95 41.70 10.25
N VAL A 659 -17.85 40.43 10.64
CA VAL A 659 -17.04 39.41 9.94
C VAL A 659 -17.59 39.15 8.53
N CYS A 660 -18.89 38.98 8.37
CA CYS A 660 -19.52 38.77 7.06
C CYS A 660 -19.29 39.95 6.09
N VAL A 661 -19.36 41.19 6.58
CA VAL A 661 -19.06 42.39 5.78
C VAL A 661 -17.58 42.45 5.37
N ILE A 662 -16.65 42.07 6.27
CA ILE A 662 -15.22 42.01 5.94
C ILE A 662 -14.94 40.94 4.87
N LEU A 663 -15.55 39.75 4.98
CA LEU A 663 -15.42 38.68 3.98
C LEU A 663 -16.02 39.08 2.62
N ALA A 664 -17.18 39.73 2.60
CA ALA A 664 -17.77 40.25 1.36
C ALA A 664 -16.86 41.28 0.68
N CYS A 665 -16.29 42.22 1.44
CA CYS A 665 -15.32 43.20 0.94
C CYS A 665 -14.04 42.53 0.40
N ALA A 666 -13.54 41.49 1.07
CA ALA A 666 -12.38 40.72 0.60
C ALA A 666 -12.67 40.01 -0.74
N CYS A 667 -13.85 39.41 -0.89
CA CYS A 667 -14.29 38.80 -2.15
C CYS A 667 -14.41 39.83 -3.28
N VAL A 668 -14.98 41.01 -3.03
CA VAL A 668 -15.06 42.09 -4.03
C VAL A 668 -13.67 42.58 -4.44
N LEU A 669 -12.75 42.75 -3.48
CA LEU A 669 -11.35 43.12 -3.78
C LEU A 669 -10.62 42.04 -4.57
N ALA A 670 -10.86 40.76 -4.28
CA ALA A 670 -10.31 39.64 -5.06
C ALA A 670 -10.83 39.63 -6.51
N VAL A 671 -12.13 39.88 -6.72
CA VAL A 671 -12.71 40.00 -8.07
C VAL A 671 -12.13 41.19 -8.83
N VAL A 672 -11.99 42.36 -8.19
CA VAL A 672 -11.34 43.54 -8.80
C VAL A 672 -9.87 43.23 -9.16
N TYR A 673 -9.14 42.54 -8.29
CA TYR A 673 -7.77 42.10 -8.54
C TYR A 673 -7.70 41.13 -9.75
N MET A 674 -8.60 40.14 -9.82
CA MET A 674 -8.68 39.23 -10.97
C MET A 674 -8.99 39.95 -12.28
N VAL A 675 -9.88 40.96 -12.29
CA VAL A 675 -10.18 41.76 -13.49
C VAL A 675 -8.96 42.61 -13.92
N VAL A 676 -8.20 43.15 -12.97
CA VAL A 676 -6.94 43.86 -13.25
C VAL A 676 -5.87 42.93 -13.83
N GLN A 677 -5.72 41.72 -13.28
CA GLN A 677 -4.76 40.73 -13.79
C GLN A 677 -5.19 40.13 -15.14
N HIS A 678 -6.48 39.93 -15.38
CA HIS A 678 -7.00 39.47 -16.69
C HIS A 678 -6.63 40.45 -17.81
N LYS A 679 -6.77 41.77 -17.57
CA LYS A 679 -6.33 42.81 -18.52
C LYS A 679 -4.82 42.83 -18.76
N ARG A 680 -3.99 42.37 -17.81
CA ARG A 680 -2.54 42.20 -18.02
C ARG A 680 -2.23 40.95 -18.85
N GLY A 681 -2.85 39.81 -18.55
CA GLY A 681 -2.66 38.55 -19.29
C GLY A 681 -3.07 38.62 -20.77
N THR A 682 -4.16 39.30 -21.10
CA THR A 682 -4.59 39.50 -22.51
C THR A 682 -3.69 40.43 -23.31
N LEU A 683 -2.82 41.21 -22.66
CA LEU A 683 -1.87 42.11 -23.33
C LEU A 683 -0.58 41.39 -23.77
N TYR A 684 -0.21 40.30 -23.10
CA TYR A 684 0.96 39.49 -23.46
C TYR A 684 0.63 38.36 -24.44
N THR A 685 -0.47 37.63 -24.23
CA THR A 685 -0.89 36.53 -25.13
C THR A 685 -1.15 36.98 -26.57
N GLY A 686 -1.53 38.25 -26.79
CA GLY A 686 -1.70 38.84 -28.12
C GLY A 686 -0.41 39.17 -28.90
N LEU A 687 0.78 38.96 -28.29
CA LEU A 687 2.08 39.20 -28.93
C LEU A 687 2.69 37.91 -29.50
N ASP A 688 2.69 36.80 -28.74
CA ASP A 688 3.22 35.51 -29.23
C ASP A 688 2.39 34.93 -30.38
N ASP A 689 1.06 35.06 -30.34
CA ASP A 689 0.16 34.53 -31.39
C ASP A 689 0.34 35.23 -32.75
N ARG A 690 1.09 36.34 -32.80
CA ARG A 690 1.55 36.99 -34.06
C ARG A 690 2.92 36.52 -34.52
N LYS A 691 3.78 36.03 -33.62
CA LYS A 691 5.09 35.47 -33.95
C LYS A 691 4.94 34.07 -34.54
N LEU A 692 4.20 33.19 -33.84
CA LEU A 692 3.97 31.79 -34.24
C LEU A 692 3.23 31.65 -35.59
N ARG A 693 2.42 32.63 -35.99
CA ARG A 693 1.79 32.68 -37.32
C ARG A 693 2.72 33.15 -38.44
N HIS A 694 3.84 33.80 -38.13
CA HIS A 694 4.74 34.33 -39.16
C HIS A 694 5.81 33.32 -39.59
N ASP A 695 6.19 32.41 -38.69
CA ASP A 695 7.19 31.36 -38.95
C ASP A 695 6.57 30.09 -39.60
N SER A 696 5.25 29.89 -39.46
CA SER A 696 4.56 28.70 -40.00
C SER A 696 4.32 28.76 -41.52
N ASP A 697 4.24 29.94 -42.12
CA ASP A 697 4.00 30.12 -43.57
C ASP A 697 5.23 29.85 -44.46
N HIS A 698 6.43 29.63 -43.88
CA HIS A 698 7.67 29.44 -44.63
C HIS A 698 8.18 27.99 -44.75
N ILE A 699 7.53 26.99 -44.15
CA ILE A 699 7.98 25.58 -44.17
C ILE A 699 6.92 24.64 -44.79
N SER A 700 6.27 25.08 -45.88
CA SER A 700 5.16 24.32 -46.51
C SER A 700 5.17 24.28 -48.05
N THR A 701 6.26 24.69 -48.73
CA THR A 701 6.34 24.73 -50.20
C THR A 701 7.62 24.14 -50.82
N SER A 702 7.97 22.88 -50.51
CA SER A 702 8.61 21.99 -51.50
C SER A 702 8.72 20.52 -51.04
N MET A 703 7.94 19.63 -51.67
CA MET A 703 8.35 18.25 -52.01
C MET A 703 7.27 17.58 -52.89
N SER A 704 7.47 17.58 -54.20
CA SER A 704 6.57 16.92 -55.16
C SER A 704 7.18 15.59 -55.65
N THR A 705 6.54 14.48 -55.25
CA THR A 705 6.53 13.17 -55.92
C THR A 705 7.72 12.77 -56.80
N THR A 706 8.46 11.74 -56.39
CA THR A 706 9.06 10.79 -57.36
C THR A 706 9.07 9.39 -56.75
N THR A 707 8.57 8.40 -57.49
CA THR A 707 8.46 7.00 -57.08
C THR A 707 9.49 6.13 -57.79
N VAL A 708 10.25 5.33 -57.05
CA VAL A 708 11.09 4.24 -57.59
C VAL A 708 11.02 3.02 -56.66
N THR A 709 10.96 1.82 -57.24
CA THR A 709 10.86 0.53 -56.56
C THR A 709 12.23 -0.06 -56.14
N PRO A 710 12.28 -1.00 -55.19
CA PRO A 710 13.53 -1.51 -54.63
C PRO A 710 14.18 -2.63 -55.45
N THR A 711 15.51 -2.71 -55.43
CA THR A 711 16.30 -3.90 -55.83
C THR A 711 17.46 -4.15 -54.86
N SER A 712 17.99 -5.37 -54.87
CA SER A 712 18.67 -5.99 -53.74
C SER A 712 20.20 -6.06 -53.81
N SER A 713 20.81 -6.09 -52.61
CA SER A 713 21.87 -7.03 -52.19
C SER A 713 23.35 -6.89 -52.59
N VAL A 714 24.19 -7.47 -51.70
CA VAL A 714 25.57 -7.98 -51.84
C VAL A 714 26.74 -7.10 -51.37
N TYR A 715 27.44 -7.66 -50.37
CA TYR A 715 28.81 -7.48 -49.86
C TYR A 715 29.84 -6.66 -50.66
N GLY A 716 30.65 -5.88 -49.92
CA GLY A 716 31.99 -5.39 -50.30
C GLY A 716 32.78 -4.96 -49.06
N THR A 717 34.05 -5.37 -48.92
CA THR A 717 34.84 -5.28 -47.67
C THR A 717 36.18 -4.55 -47.80
N PHE A 718 36.74 -4.14 -46.64
CA PHE A 718 38.16 -3.87 -46.34
C PHE A 718 38.81 -2.47 -46.57
N THR A 719 38.61 -1.58 -45.57
CA THR A 719 39.69 -0.85 -44.84
C THR A 719 40.55 0.22 -45.63
N PRO A 720 41.71 0.77 -45.15
CA PRO A 720 41.69 2.21 -44.78
C PRO A 720 42.96 3.06 -45.14
N GLU A 721 42.79 4.36 -45.41
CA GLU A 721 43.84 5.41 -45.28
C GLU A 721 43.11 6.76 -45.12
N SER A 722 43.37 7.57 -44.07
CA SER A 722 44.56 8.39 -43.78
C SER A 722 44.74 9.60 -44.70
N THR A 723 44.29 10.78 -44.24
CA THR A 723 45.11 12.01 -44.10
C THR A 723 44.27 13.17 -43.57
N ALA A 724 44.88 14.04 -42.76
CA ALA A 724 44.31 15.34 -42.38
C ALA A 724 44.82 16.45 -43.32
N PRO A 725 44.10 17.58 -43.42
CA PRO A 725 44.80 18.83 -43.13
C PRO A 725 43.96 19.92 -42.43
N THR A 726 44.56 20.53 -41.41
CA THR A 726 44.37 21.91 -40.96
C THR A 726 45.63 22.73 -41.33
N PRO A 727 45.70 24.07 -41.15
CA PRO A 727 44.65 25.08 -40.86
C PRO A 727 44.70 26.30 -41.82
N THR A 728 43.77 27.27 -41.66
CA THR A 728 44.08 28.70 -41.82
C THR A 728 43.16 29.59 -40.96
N HIS A 729 43.71 30.65 -40.37
CA HIS A 729 42.97 31.69 -39.64
C HIS A 729 42.29 32.70 -40.59
N GLN A 730 41.19 33.31 -40.12
CA GLN A 730 40.95 34.74 -40.32
C GLN A 730 40.47 35.38 -39.01
N ASN A 731 40.90 36.62 -38.75
CA ASN A 731 40.42 37.44 -37.64
C ASN A 731 39.30 38.36 -38.13
N GLY A 732 38.22 38.48 -37.36
CA GLY A 732 37.20 39.52 -37.50
C GLY A 732 37.02 40.24 -36.15
N THR A 733 37.01 41.57 -36.15
CA THR A 733 37.02 42.39 -34.92
C THR A 733 35.68 43.05 -34.65
N HIS A 734 35.23 42.93 -33.40
CA HIS A 734 34.22 43.75 -32.72
C HIS A 734 32.92 44.12 -33.46
N ASP A 735 31.81 43.58 -32.95
CA ASP A 735 30.69 44.44 -32.56
C ASP A 735 30.27 44.07 -31.13
N HIS A 736 30.11 45.06 -30.25
CA HIS A 736 29.69 44.84 -28.85
C HIS A 736 28.19 45.03 -28.70
N VAL A 737 27.43 43.96 -28.92
CA VAL A 737 26.06 43.86 -28.42
C VAL A 737 26.12 43.34 -26.98
N PRO A 738 25.58 44.06 -25.97
CA PRO A 738 25.45 43.52 -24.63
C PRO A 738 24.39 42.41 -24.62
N LEU A 739 24.81 41.18 -24.35
CA LEU A 739 23.88 40.08 -24.06
C LEU A 739 23.23 40.36 -22.71
N ILE A 740 22.00 40.89 -22.75
CA ILE A 740 21.13 40.98 -21.59
C ILE A 740 20.58 39.59 -21.31
N ASP A 741 21.27 38.90 -20.41
CA ASP A 741 20.73 37.99 -19.41
C ASP A 741 19.54 37.07 -19.83
N GLU A 742 19.86 35.98 -20.57
CA GLU A 742 18.92 34.86 -20.75
C GLU A 742 18.59 34.11 -19.43
N GLN A 743 19.24 34.46 -18.31
CA GLN A 743 18.95 33.89 -16.99
C GLN A 743 17.75 34.63 -16.36
N GLU A 744 17.71 35.96 -16.37
CA GLU A 744 16.56 36.74 -15.88
C GLU A 744 15.24 36.39 -16.61
N GLU A 745 15.26 36.22 -17.94
CA GLU A 745 14.02 35.95 -18.69
C GLU A 745 13.40 34.58 -18.31
N LYS A 746 14.24 33.57 -18.02
CA LYS A 746 13.80 32.23 -17.53
C LYS A 746 13.38 32.23 -16.06
N GLU A 747 14.01 33.03 -15.21
CA GLU A 747 13.53 33.22 -13.83
C GLU A 747 12.13 33.86 -13.82
N SER A 748 11.90 34.86 -14.68
CA SER A 748 10.62 35.56 -14.79
C SER A 748 9.45 34.63 -15.17
N THR A 749 9.67 33.68 -16.09
CA THR A 749 8.64 32.72 -16.51
C THR A 749 8.32 31.72 -15.41
N CYS A 750 9.32 31.23 -14.67
CA CYS A 750 9.13 30.24 -13.61
C CYS A 750 8.34 30.81 -12.41
N GLN A 751 8.56 32.09 -12.06
CA GLN A 751 7.81 32.76 -10.98
C GLN A 751 6.31 32.91 -11.28
N MET A 752 5.91 33.03 -12.55
CA MET A 752 4.49 33.26 -12.89
C MET A 752 3.65 31.97 -12.79
N TYR A 753 4.20 30.81 -13.17
CA TYR A 753 3.49 29.52 -13.11
C TYR A 753 3.39 28.91 -11.69
N THR A 754 4.29 29.26 -10.77
CA THR A 754 4.19 28.82 -9.36
C THR A 754 3.04 29.52 -8.63
N SER A 755 2.91 30.83 -8.79
CA SER A 755 1.86 31.63 -8.12
C SER A 755 0.44 31.23 -8.56
N CYS A 756 0.21 31.06 -9.87
CA CYS A 756 -1.14 30.76 -10.38
C CYS A 756 -1.66 29.36 -9.98
N ARG A 757 -0.79 28.34 -9.92
CA ARG A 757 -1.25 26.97 -9.58
C ARG A 757 -1.63 26.83 -8.11
N TRP A 758 -0.87 27.44 -7.19
CA TRP A 758 -1.23 27.47 -5.76
C TRP A 758 -2.48 28.32 -5.49
N THR A 759 -2.67 29.40 -6.24
CA THR A 759 -3.92 30.17 -6.24
C THR A 759 -5.12 29.29 -6.65
N LEU A 760 -4.98 28.48 -7.71
CA LEU A 760 -6.00 27.51 -8.11
C LEU A 760 -6.23 26.43 -7.04
N THR A 761 -5.18 25.95 -6.35
CA THR A 761 -5.30 25.01 -5.22
C THR A 761 -6.23 25.55 -4.15
N TYR A 762 -6.02 26.81 -3.77
CA TYR A 762 -6.76 27.44 -2.68
C TYR A 762 -8.23 27.68 -3.04
N PHE A 763 -8.52 28.14 -4.26
CA PHE A 763 -9.91 28.25 -4.73
C PHE A 763 -10.59 26.87 -4.90
N GLY A 764 -9.86 25.85 -5.32
CA GLY A 764 -10.37 24.47 -5.35
C GLY A 764 -10.66 23.90 -3.95
N PHE A 765 -9.84 24.26 -2.95
CA PHE A 765 -10.09 23.93 -1.54
C PHE A 765 -11.36 24.62 -1.00
N LEU A 766 -11.47 25.93 -1.18
CA LEU A 766 -12.65 26.70 -0.73
C LEU A 766 -13.94 26.23 -1.41
N LEU A 767 -13.88 25.90 -2.70
CA LEU A 767 -15.00 25.35 -3.45
C LEU A 767 -15.46 23.99 -2.89
N ASN A 768 -14.54 23.06 -2.67
CA ASN A 768 -14.85 21.76 -2.10
C ASN A 768 -15.39 21.86 -0.66
N MET A 769 -14.88 22.82 0.12
CA MET A 769 -15.42 23.17 1.43
C MET A 769 -16.89 23.63 1.34
N LEU A 770 -17.20 24.61 0.49
CA LEU A 770 -18.56 25.12 0.29
C LEU A 770 -19.50 24.03 -0.26
N LEU A 771 -19.06 23.21 -1.21
CA LEU A 771 -19.82 22.09 -1.74
C LEU A 771 -20.23 21.08 -0.66
N PHE A 772 -19.39 20.83 0.33
CA PHE A 772 -19.72 19.93 1.43
C PHE A 772 -20.62 20.59 2.49
N CYS A 773 -20.55 21.92 2.68
CA CYS A 773 -21.60 22.66 3.40
C CYS A 773 -22.96 22.54 2.68
N LEU A 774 -23.00 22.81 1.38
CA LEU A 774 -24.18 22.68 0.52
C LEU A 774 -24.72 21.23 0.44
N ARG A 775 -23.88 20.21 0.65
CA ARG A 775 -24.30 18.79 0.75
C ARG A 775 -24.93 18.46 2.11
N ASN A 776 -24.40 19.02 3.21
CA ASN A 776 -24.82 18.65 4.55
C ASN A 776 -25.97 19.53 5.10
N CYS A 777 -26.26 20.69 4.49
CA CYS A 777 -27.27 21.65 4.95
C CYS A 777 -28.64 21.02 5.25
N ILE A 778 -29.15 20.16 4.35
CA ILE A 778 -30.47 19.52 4.51
C ILE A 778 -30.50 18.53 5.69
N SER A 779 -29.39 17.84 5.95
CA SER A 779 -29.29 16.89 7.06
C SER A 779 -29.27 17.59 8.40
N MET A 780 -28.60 18.75 8.49
CA MET A 780 -28.61 19.59 9.68
C MET A 780 -29.99 20.24 9.88
N ALA A 781 -30.64 20.69 8.81
CA ALA A 781 -31.96 21.33 8.89
C ALA A 781 -33.07 20.37 9.33
N LEU A 782 -33.05 19.10 8.88
CA LEU A 782 -33.99 18.08 9.34
C LEU A 782 -33.89 17.86 10.87
N VAL A 783 -32.68 17.77 11.41
CA VAL A 783 -32.46 17.68 12.87
C VAL A 783 -33.05 18.88 13.61
N CYS A 784 -32.92 20.09 13.05
CA CYS A 784 -33.51 21.30 13.66
C CYS A 784 -35.04 21.36 13.52
N ILE A 785 -35.63 20.76 12.49
CA ILE A 785 -37.09 20.66 12.33
C ILE A 785 -37.68 19.71 13.40
N ASP A 786 -37.01 18.59 13.68
CA ASP A 786 -37.48 17.60 14.66
C ASP A 786 -37.25 18.06 16.12
N ASP A 787 -36.15 18.76 16.43
CA ASP A 787 -35.88 19.29 17.79
C ASP A 787 -36.90 20.38 18.19
N VAL A 788 -37.42 21.16 17.21
CA VAL A 788 -38.50 22.14 17.43
C VAL A 788 -39.84 21.45 17.74
N GLN A 789 -40.12 20.28 17.16
CA GLN A 789 -41.35 19.50 17.46
C GLN A 789 -41.33 19.01 18.92
N GLY A 790 -40.19 18.49 19.40
CA GLY A 790 -40.03 17.97 20.76
C GLY A 790 -40.26 19.00 21.88
N LEU A 791 -40.23 20.29 21.57
CA LEU A 791 -40.55 21.38 22.49
C LEU A 791 -42.05 21.75 22.54
N GLN A 792 -42.83 21.43 21.50
CA GLN A 792 -44.23 21.86 21.42
C GLN A 792 -45.24 20.91 22.09
N GLU A 793 -44.91 19.64 22.28
CA GLU A 793 -45.80 18.68 23.00
C GLU A 793 -46.02 19.03 24.49
N THR A 794 -45.33 20.04 25.04
CA THR A 794 -45.38 20.38 26.48
C THR A 794 -46.46 21.39 26.89
N PHE A 795 -47.36 21.80 26.00
CA PHE A 795 -48.42 22.78 26.30
C PHE A 795 -49.85 22.18 26.26
N PRO A 796 -50.78 22.64 27.14
CA PRO A 796 -52.10 22.03 27.28
C PRO A 796 -53.08 22.44 26.16
N PRO A 797 -54.13 21.62 25.88
CA PRO A 797 -55.05 21.85 24.78
C PRO A 797 -55.96 23.07 24.97
N VAL A 798 -56.27 23.74 23.86
CA VAL A 798 -57.24 24.85 23.78
C VAL A 798 -58.67 24.32 23.95
N SER A 799 -59.51 25.06 24.68
CA SER A 799 -60.89 24.66 24.99
C SER A 799 -61.84 24.84 23.80
N ASN A 800 -62.54 23.76 23.42
CA ASN A 800 -63.64 23.79 22.45
C ASN A 800 -64.85 24.56 23.02
N ASP A 801 -65.13 25.76 22.52
CA ASP A 801 -66.34 26.51 22.88
C ASP A 801 -66.86 27.39 21.72
N THR A 802 -67.10 26.80 20.54
CA THR A 802 -67.97 27.37 19.49
C THR A 802 -68.33 26.34 18.39
N TYR A 803 -69.46 25.64 18.53
CA TYR A 803 -70.55 25.49 17.53
C TYR A 803 -71.62 24.48 18.01
N GLY A 804 -72.84 24.60 17.46
CA GLY A 804 -74.06 23.96 17.98
C GLY A 804 -74.35 22.52 17.50
N PRO A 805 -75.44 21.90 18.02
CA PRO A 805 -75.60 20.44 18.04
C PRO A 805 -76.27 19.82 16.78
N GLY A 806 -75.77 18.65 16.38
CA GLY A 806 -76.39 17.72 15.43
C GLY A 806 -76.39 16.28 15.98
N LYS A 807 -77.38 15.45 15.59
CA LYS A 807 -77.55 14.07 16.11
C LYS A 807 -76.94 13.03 15.16
N GLY A 808 -76.22 12.03 15.68
CA GLY A 808 -75.74 10.92 14.84
C GLY A 808 -74.91 9.81 15.50
N THR A 809 -75.50 9.03 16.41
CA THR A 809 -75.05 7.66 16.82
C THR A 809 -73.65 7.48 17.43
N GLU A 810 -73.44 6.34 18.09
CA GLU A 810 -72.25 6.01 18.90
C GLU A 810 -71.08 5.44 18.05
N ASN A 811 -69.89 5.40 18.68
CA ASN A 811 -68.61 4.90 18.17
C ASN A 811 -67.94 5.74 17.07
N ASP A 812 -67.24 6.80 17.49
CA ASP A 812 -65.80 6.89 17.20
C ASP A 812 -65.09 7.83 18.20
N SER A 813 -64.17 7.29 19.00
CA SER A 813 -63.31 8.08 19.89
C SER A 813 -62.03 8.44 19.14
N MET A 814 -62.06 9.53 18.38
CA MET A 814 -60.90 10.04 17.65
C MET A 814 -59.73 10.32 18.59
N ASN A 815 -58.66 9.52 18.50
CA ASN A 815 -57.37 9.85 19.08
C ASN A 815 -56.75 11.02 18.31
N SER A 816 -56.08 11.93 19.03
CA SER A 816 -55.36 13.08 18.44
C SER A 816 -54.35 12.67 17.35
N ALA A 817 -53.77 11.47 17.44
CA ALA A 817 -52.85 10.90 16.46
C ALA A 817 -53.46 10.67 15.06
N ASN A 818 -54.79 10.56 14.92
CA ASN A 818 -55.41 10.48 13.60
C ASN A 818 -55.59 11.87 12.96
N ILE A 819 -55.69 12.93 13.77
CA ILE A 819 -55.95 14.29 13.28
C ILE A 819 -54.77 14.81 12.45
N SER A 820 -53.53 14.48 12.79
CA SER A 820 -52.37 14.79 11.94
C SER A 820 -52.32 13.94 10.67
N LYS A 821 -52.79 12.69 10.72
CA LYS A 821 -52.69 11.74 9.60
C LYS A 821 -53.74 12.00 8.52
N ASP A 822 -55.01 12.18 8.92
CA ASP A 822 -56.11 12.49 8.00
C ASP A 822 -55.95 13.88 7.34
N PHE A 823 -55.18 14.78 7.96
CA PHE A 823 -54.85 16.12 7.42
C PHE A 823 -53.76 16.09 6.34
N VAL A 824 -52.96 15.02 6.24
CA VAL A 824 -51.90 14.87 5.24
C VAL A 824 -52.38 14.16 3.97
N GLU A 825 -53.38 13.27 4.05
CA GLU A 825 -53.87 12.51 2.89
C GLU A 825 -54.82 13.29 1.96
N ASN A 826 -55.16 14.57 2.24
CA ASN A 826 -56.04 15.35 1.38
C ASN A 826 -55.56 16.79 1.08
N VAL A 827 -55.72 17.19 -0.19
CA VAL A 827 -55.48 18.53 -0.78
C VAL A 827 -54.01 18.95 -0.98
N ASN A 828 -53.47 18.61 -2.15
CA ASN A 828 -52.39 19.29 -2.89
C ASN A 828 -51.00 19.49 -2.23
N GLY A 829 -50.78 19.10 -0.98
CA GLY A 829 -49.44 19.04 -0.38
C GLY A 829 -48.78 20.39 -0.05
N THR A 830 -49.56 21.47 -0.02
CA THR A 830 -49.16 22.80 0.47
C THR A 830 -49.49 22.94 1.96
N ILE A 831 -48.51 23.28 2.80
CA ILE A 831 -48.69 23.37 4.25
C ILE A 831 -49.33 24.73 4.63
N PRO A 832 -50.36 24.78 5.51
CA PRO A 832 -50.92 26.04 6.01
C PRO A 832 -49.95 26.82 6.91
N GLU A 833 -49.98 28.16 6.84
CA GLU A 833 -49.21 29.02 7.75
C GLU A 833 -49.65 28.83 9.21
N GLY A 834 -48.68 28.67 10.13
CA GLY A 834 -48.92 28.59 11.58
C GLY A 834 -49.00 27.19 12.18
N VAL A 835 -48.79 26.13 11.39
CA VAL A 835 -48.63 24.74 11.87
C VAL A 835 -47.14 24.38 11.86
N PRO A 836 -46.58 23.74 12.92
CA PRO A 836 -45.19 23.29 12.90
C PRO A 836 -44.92 22.32 11.74
N MET A 837 -43.78 22.49 11.08
CA MET A 837 -43.39 21.66 9.95
C MET A 837 -43.09 20.21 10.38
N TYR A 838 -43.82 19.26 9.80
CA TYR A 838 -43.58 17.82 9.95
C TYR A 838 -43.24 17.20 8.59
N ILE A 839 -42.17 16.41 8.53
CA ILE A 839 -41.72 15.69 7.32
C ILE A 839 -41.63 14.19 7.67
N PRO A 840 -42.48 13.31 7.11
CA PRO A 840 -42.47 11.88 7.41
C PRO A 840 -41.11 11.23 7.10
N ASP A 841 -40.70 10.27 7.93
CA ASP A 841 -39.41 9.58 7.91
C ASP A 841 -39.02 9.05 6.50
N GLU A 842 -39.99 8.46 5.79
CA GLU A 842 -39.82 7.95 4.42
C GLU A 842 -39.44 9.08 3.43
N MET A 843 -40.05 10.26 3.61
CA MET A 843 -39.73 11.45 2.82
C MET A 843 -38.41 12.09 3.24
N GLN A 844 -38.04 12.05 4.53
CA GLN A 844 -36.70 12.47 4.97
C GLN A 844 -35.61 11.63 4.27
N GLY A 845 -35.77 10.30 4.24
CA GLY A 845 -34.88 9.39 3.52
C GLY A 845 -34.80 9.67 2.00
N LEU A 846 -35.94 10.01 1.38
CA LEU A 846 -35.99 10.40 -0.04
C LEU A 846 -35.29 11.75 -0.30
N MET A 847 -35.50 12.74 0.58
CA MET A 847 -34.82 14.05 0.52
C MET A 847 -33.30 13.91 0.66
N LEU A 848 -32.83 13.08 1.61
CA LEU A 848 -31.40 12.82 1.84
C LEU A 848 -30.74 12.07 0.67
N SER A 849 -31.43 11.08 0.08
CA SER A 849 -30.89 10.25 -1.01
C SER A 849 -30.93 10.93 -2.38
N SER A 850 -31.90 11.82 -2.64
CA SER A 850 -32.07 12.54 -3.92
C SER A 850 -30.82 13.27 -4.43
N TYR A 851 -30.00 13.82 -3.52
CA TYR A 851 -28.71 14.44 -3.85
C TYR A 851 -27.76 13.46 -4.57
N TYR A 852 -27.65 12.23 -4.07
CA TYR A 852 -26.74 11.22 -4.64
C TYR A 852 -27.26 10.69 -5.98
N TYR A 853 -28.57 10.54 -6.14
CA TYR A 853 -29.18 10.22 -7.43
C TYR A 853 -28.90 11.31 -8.48
N GLY A 854 -28.93 12.59 -8.11
CA GLY A 854 -28.53 13.69 -8.99
C GLY A 854 -27.03 13.68 -9.32
N TYR A 855 -26.20 13.45 -8.30
CA TYR A 855 -24.74 13.40 -8.42
C TYR A 855 -24.25 12.24 -9.31
N MET A 856 -24.95 11.09 -9.34
CA MET A 856 -24.51 9.89 -10.03
C MET A 856 -24.30 10.08 -11.55
N PHE A 857 -25.11 10.91 -12.20
CA PHE A 857 -25.15 10.98 -13.67
C PHE A 857 -24.22 12.04 -14.29
N THR A 858 -23.87 13.11 -13.57
CA THR A 858 -23.15 14.25 -14.18
C THR A 858 -21.63 14.11 -14.30
N PRO A 859 -20.87 13.41 -13.42
CA PRO A 859 -19.40 13.37 -13.50
C PRO A 859 -18.83 12.88 -14.84
N TYR A 860 -19.48 11.88 -15.47
CA TYR A 860 -19.03 11.32 -16.74
C TYR A 860 -19.16 12.33 -17.90
N ALA A 861 -20.28 13.03 -17.99
CA ALA A 861 -20.50 14.07 -19.01
C ALA A 861 -19.75 15.38 -18.69
N ALA A 862 -19.49 15.66 -17.41
CA ALA A 862 -18.86 16.89 -16.95
C ALA A 862 -17.44 17.09 -17.46
N GLY A 863 -16.63 16.03 -17.58
CA GLY A 863 -15.28 16.12 -18.17
C GLY A 863 -15.33 16.63 -19.62
N MET A 864 -16.12 15.96 -20.47
CA MET A 864 -16.32 16.34 -21.87
C MET A 864 -16.91 17.75 -22.04
N LEU A 865 -17.73 18.19 -21.08
CA LEU A 865 -18.30 19.54 -21.06
C LEU A 865 -17.25 20.60 -20.65
N ALA A 866 -16.44 20.31 -19.64
CA ALA A 866 -15.35 21.18 -19.18
C ALA A 866 -14.28 21.38 -20.26
N GLU A 867 -13.93 20.35 -21.03
CA GLU A 867 -13.01 20.45 -22.17
C GLU A 867 -13.58 21.33 -23.31
N ARG A 868 -14.89 21.22 -23.60
CA ARG A 868 -15.53 21.92 -24.74
C ARG A 868 -15.93 23.36 -24.45
N VAL A 869 -16.32 23.66 -23.21
CA VAL A 869 -16.86 24.98 -22.80
C VAL A 869 -15.88 25.73 -21.89
N GLY A 870 -14.83 25.06 -21.43
CA GLY A 870 -13.84 25.59 -20.49
C GLY A 870 -14.27 25.39 -19.04
N GLY A 871 -13.49 24.62 -18.28
CA GLY A 871 -13.81 24.26 -16.88
C GLY A 871 -14.23 25.44 -16.00
N LYS A 872 -13.60 26.62 -16.16
CA LYS A 872 -13.95 27.86 -15.45
C LYS A 872 -15.42 28.26 -15.62
N ILE A 873 -15.93 28.28 -16.85
CA ILE A 873 -17.30 28.71 -17.16
C ILE A 873 -18.30 27.67 -16.64
N VAL A 874 -18.00 26.39 -16.88
CA VAL A 874 -18.81 25.26 -16.42
C VAL A 874 -18.94 25.26 -14.89
N LEU A 875 -17.85 25.55 -14.19
CA LEU A 875 -17.80 25.65 -12.72
C LEU A 875 -18.60 26.85 -12.21
N THR A 876 -18.42 28.05 -12.77
CA THR A 876 -19.18 29.24 -12.34
C THR A 876 -20.68 29.07 -12.54
N VAL A 877 -21.13 28.55 -13.68
CA VAL A 877 -22.56 28.36 -13.97
C VAL A 877 -23.18 27.31 -13.04
N THR A 878 -22.54 26.14 -12.89
CA THR A 878 -23.09 25.05 -12.06
C THR A 878 -23.13 25.41 -10.58
N MET A 879 -22.13 26.16 -10.07
CA MET A 879 -22.13 26.59 -8.66
C MET A 879 -23.15 27.70 -8.40
N ALA A 880 -23.35 28.64 -9.34
CA ALA A 880 -24.43 29.62 -9.24
C ALA A 880 -25.82 28.94 -9.23
N MET A 881 -26.01 27.88 -10.04
CA MET A 881 -27.24 27.08 -10.02
C MET A 881 -27.39 26.30 -8.70
N ALA A 882 -26.34 25.65 -8.20
CA ALA A 882 -26.38 24.91 -6.93
C ALA A 882 -26.74 25.81 -5.74
N ALA A 883 -26.12 26.99 -5.64
CA ALA A 883 -26.47 28.00 -4.64
C ALA A 883 -27.92 28.49 -4.79
N THR A 884 -28.36 28.78 -6.02
CA THR A 884 -29.75 29.22 -6.29
C THR A 884 -30.79 28.17 -5.86
N PHE A 885 -30.58 26.89 -6.20
CA PHE A 885 -31.48 25.82 -5.78
C PHE A 885 -31.44 25.58 -4.26
N THR A 886 -30.28 25.74 -3.61
CA THR A 886 -30.14 25.60 -2.15
C THR A 886 -30.88 26.74 -1.43
N LEU A 887 -30.65 28.00 -1.84
CA LEU A 887 -31.35 29.19 -1.34
C LEU A 887 -32.88 29.10 -1.46
N LEU A 888 -33.38 28.46 -2.53
CA LEU A 888 -34.82 28.24 -2.75
C LEU A 888 -35.37 26.98 -2.07
N THR A 889 -34.52 26.11 -1.51
CA THR A 889 -34.95 24.83 -0.92
C THR A 889 -35.94 25.02 0.25
N PRO A 890 -35.75 25.95 1.21
CA PRO A 890 -36.73 26.18 2.29
C PRO A 890 -38.12 26.57 1.78
N LEU A 891 -38.18 27.43 0.75
CA LEU A 891 -39.44 27.80 0.10
C LEU A 891 -40.09 26.60 -0.60
N MET A 892 -39.29 25.75 -1.27
CA MET A 892 -39.82 24.54 -1.90
C MET A 892 -40.35 23.54 -0.86
N ILE A 893 -39.70 23.36 0.29
CA ILE A 893 -40.19 22.49 1.37
C ILE A 893 -41.59 22.92 1.85
N ARG A 894 -41.81 24.23 2.05
CA ARG A 894 -43.12 24.78 2.46
C ARG A 894 -44.21 24.65 1.39
N LEU A 895 -43.84 24.67 0.10
CA LEU A 895 -44.77 24.52 -1.02
C LEU A 895 -45.11 23.07 -1.34
N SER A 896 -44.13 22.16 -1.31
CA SER A 896 -44.31 20.70 -1.37
C SER A 896 -42.98 19.98 -1.15
N VAL A 897 -42.99 18.96 -0.29
CA VAL A 897 -41.84 18.07 -0.04
C VAL A 897 -41.27 17.46 -1.34
N TYR A 898 -42.11 17.15 -2.34
CA TYR A 898 -41.66 16.64 -3.64
C TYR A 898 -40.90 17.68 -4.49
N LEU A 899 -41.20 18.99 -4.33
CA LEU A 899 -40.43 20.07 -4.96
C LEU A 899 -39.06 20.20 -4.29
N ALA A 900 -38.97 20.01 -2.97
CA ALA A 900 -37.69 19.97 -2.25
C ALA A 900 -36.81 18.80 -2.69
N VAL A 901 -37.37 17.58 -2.81
CA VAL A 901 -36.69 16.41 -3.40
C VAL A 901 -36.18 16.73 -4.81
N THR A 902 -36.99 17.38 -5.63
CA THR A 902 -36.62 17.77 -7.01
C THR A 902 -35.47 18.78 -7.04
N PHE A 903 -35.52 19.83 -6.21
CA PHE A 903 -34.45 20.83 -6.11
C PHE A 903 -33.17 20.20 -5.55
N ARG A 904 -33.28 19.24 -4.63
CA ARG A 904 -32.13 18.58 -4.03
C ARG A 904 -31.42 17.63 -5.00
N PHE A 905 -32.16 16.96 -5.87
CA PHE A 905 -31.63 16.25 -7.04
C PHE A 905 -30.87 17.21 -7.99
N LEU A 906 -31.42 18.40 -8.28
CA LEU A 906 -30.75 19.41 -9.12
C LEU A 906 -29.45 19.95 -8.49
N VAL A 907 -29.41 20.16 -7.16
CA VAL A 907 -28.16 20.49 -6.46
C VAL A 907 -27.13 19.36 -6.60
N GLY A 908 -27.55 18.10 -6.46
CA GLY A 908 -26.69 16.93 -6.70
C GLY A 908 -26.09 16.90 -8.11
N MET A 909 -26.92 17.10 -9.13
CA MET A 909 -26.47 17.20 -10.53
C MET A 909 -25.41 18.28 -10.71
N CYS A 910 -25.62 19.47 -10.14
CA CYS A 910 -24.67 20.58 -10.22
C CYS A 910 -23.35 20.27 -9.49
N SER A 911 -23.42 19.61 -8.32
CA SER A 911 -22.22 19.21 -7.54
C SER A 911 -21.32 18.21 -8.27
N GLY A 912 -21.89 17.24 -9.00
CA GLY A 912 -21.12 16.23 -9.74
C GLY A 912 -20.24 16.78 -10.87
N VAL A 913 -20.44 18.04 -11.26
CA VAL A 913 -19.64 18.71 -12.29
C VAL A 913 -18.33 19.30 -11.74
N ALA A 914 -18.26 19.61 -10.44
CA ALA A 914 -17.18 20.41 -9.87
C ALA A 914 -15.80 19.74 -9.93
N ILE A 915 -15.71 18.46 -9.55
CA ILE A 915 -14.43 17.73 -9.53
C ILE A 915 -13.89 17.52 -10.97
N PRO A 916 -14.67 17.07 -11.97
CA PRO A 916 -14.21 17.01 -13.36
C PRO A 916 -13.80 18.37 -13.94
N ALA A 917 -14.53 19.46 -13.63
CA ALA A 917 -14.18 20.80 -14.10
C ALA A 917 -12.87 21.32 -13.46
N LEU A 918 -12.63 21.05 -12.17
CA LEU A 918 -11.33 21.28 -11.54
C LEU A 918 -10.24 20.42 -12.19
N MET A 919 -10.48 19.13 -12.43
CA MET A 919 -9.49 18.22 -13.04
C MET A 919 -9.10 18.63 -14.47
N SER A 920 -10.04 19.15 -15.27
CA SER A 920 -9.76 19.80 -16.55
C SER A 920 -8.77 20.96 -16.36
N MET A 921 -9.09 21.92 -15.49
CA MET A 921 -8.22 23.06 -15.19
C MET A 921 -6.85 22.64 -14.59
N TRP A 922 -6.80 21.57 -13.81
CA TRP A 922 -5.56 20.99 -13.30
C TRP A 922 -4.70 20.34 -14.38
N THR A 923 -5.27 19.98 -15.53
CA THR A 923 -4.53 19.40 -16.64
C THR A 923 -3.76 20.46 -17.42
N ASP A 924 -4.29 21.67 -17.52
CA ASP A 924 -3.61 22.77 -18.22
C ASP A 924 -2.64 23.56 -17.31
N TRP A 925 -2.83 23.56 -15.98
CA TRP A 925 -2.13 24.46 -15.05
C TRP A 925 -1.22 23.80 -13.98
N ALA A 926 -1.24 22.47 -13.79
CA ALA A 926 -0.37 21.80 -12.81
C ALA A 926 0.71 20.91 -13.46
N PRO A 927 1.98 21.01 -13.01
CA PRO A 927 3.02 20.04 -13.32
C PRO A 927 2.60 18.60 -12.98
N PRO A 928 2.86 17.58 -13.83
CA PRO A 928 2.38 16.21 -13.59
C PRO A 928 2.85 15.56 -12.29
N ASN A 929 4.02 15.97 -11.77
CA ASN A 929 4.58 15.54 -10.48
C ASN A 929 3.88 16.19 -9.27
N GLU A 930 3.37 17.42 -9.41
CA GLU A 930 2.66 18.13 -8.34
C GLU A 930 1.14 17.91 -8.38
N LYS A 931 0.57 17.57 -9.54
CA LYS A 931 -0.88 17.45 -9.77
C LYS A 931 -1.59 16.62 -8.69
N ALA A 932 -1.00 15.51 -8.25
CA ALA A 932 -1.55 14.68 -7.16
C ALA A 932 -1.58 15.40 -5.80
N ARG A 933 -0.51 16.11 -5.43
CA ARG A 933 -0.44 16.92 -4.19
C ARG A 933 -1.44 18.08 -4.24
N LEU A 934 -1.50 18.79 -5.36
CA LEU A 934 -2.39 19.94 -5.57
C LEU A 934 -3.87 19.52 -5.56
N VAL A 935 -4.20 18.38 -6.16
CA VAL A 935 -5.53 17.74 -6.05
C VAL A 935 -5.83 17.34 -4.61
N ALA A 936 -4.89 16.73 -3.87
CA ALA A 936 -5.13 16.33 -2.48
C ALA A 936 -5.37 17.53 -1.55
N TYR A 937 -4.60 18.61 -1.70
CA TYR A 937 -4.87 19.88 -1.01
C TYR A 937 -6.26 20.42 -1.35
N SER A 938 -6.62 20.48 -2.63
CA SER A 938 -7.96 20.91 -3.05
C SER A 938 -9.07 20.01 -2.51
N ALA A 939 -8.88 18.69 -2.43
CA ALA A 939 -9.87 17.74 -1.95
C ALA A 939 -10.03 17.75 -0.41
N SER A 940 -8.99 18.16 0.34
CA SER A 940 -9.08 18.25 1.82
C SER A 940 -10.19 19.21 2.31
N GLY A 941 -10.60 20.16 1.45
CA GLY A 941 -11.77 21.03 1.68
C GLY A 941 -13.06 20.26 1.98
N ASN A 942 -13.27 19.06 1.40
CA ASN A 942 -14.45 18.22 1.64
C ASN A 942 -14.68 17.94 3.15
N ASN A 943 -13.59 17.65 3.86
CA ASN A 943 -13.62 17.30 5.28
C ASN A 943 -13.83 18.56 6.14
N ILE A 944 -13.12 19.65 5.81
CA ILE A 944 -13.27 20.95 6.48
C ILE A 944 -14.69 21.50 6.31
N GLY A 945 -15.29 21.37 5.13
CA GLY A 945 -16.68 21.76 4.86
C GLY A 945 -17.68 20.93 5.65
N THR A 946 -17.41 19.64 5.84
CA THR A 946 -18.24 18.79 6.71
C THR A 946 -18.16 19.21 8.17
N ILE A 947 -16.96 19.46 8.70
CA ILE A 947 -16.74 19.93 10.07
C ILE A 947 -17.39 21.31 10.27
N MET A 948 -17.19 22.24 9.35
CA MET A 948 -17.80 23.57 9.38
C MET A 948 -19.32 23.50 9.35
N ALA A 949 -19.90 22.63 8.52
CA ALA A 949 -21.34 22.41 8.47
C ALA A 949 -21.90 21.96 9.83
N THR A 950 -21.29 20.93 10.44
CA THR A 950 -21.76 20.39 11.73
C THR A 950 -21.55 21.36 12.89
N MET A 951 -20.43 22.11 12.91
CA MET A 951 -20.14 23.07 13.99
C MET A 951 -21.01 24.33 13.92
N VAL A 952 -21.29 24.84 12.72
CA VAL A 952 -21.99 26.13 12.56
C VAL A 952 -23.51 25.94 12.51
N SER A 953 -24.04 24.86 11.92
CA SER A 953 -25.50 24.70 11.75
C SER A 953 -26.28 24.71 13.06
N GLY A 954 -25.77 24.08 14.12
CA GLY A 954 -26.42 24.10 15.44
C GLY A 954 -26.56 25.51 16.03
N PHE A 955 -25.59 26.38 15.78
CA PHE A 955 -25.71 27.80 16.14
C PHE A 955 -26.73 28.52 15.23
N LEU A 956 -26.73 28.25 13.91
CA LEU A 956 -27.69 28.87 12.98
C LEU A 956 -29.15 28.54 13.34
N CYS A 957 -29.45 27.29 13.73
CA CYS A 957 -30.79 26.90 14.17
C CYS A 957 -31.22 27.54 15.50
N SER A 958 -30.28 27.94 16.36
CA SER A 958 -30.58 28.65 17.61
C SER A 958 -31.03 30.11 17.40
N ILE A 959 -30.92 30.63 16.17
CA ILE A 959 -31.35 31.99 15.83
C ILE A 959 -32.86 31.99 15.57
N PRO A 960 -33.68 32.73 16.35
CA PRO A 960 -35.14 32.68 16.27
C PRO A 960 -35.70 33.52 15.11
N VAL A 961 -35.27 33.20 13.89
CA VAL A 961 -35.70 33.83 12.63
C VAL A 961 -36.19 32.74 11.69
N ASP A 962 -37.43 32.83 11.24
CA ASP A 962 -38.02 31.92 10.26
C ASP A 962 -37.95 30.43 10.66
N GLU A 963 -38.19 30.10 11.93
CA GLU A 963 -38.02 28.74 12.51
C GLU A 963 -36.56 28.24 12.61
N GLY A 964 -35.56 29.09 12.31
CA GLY A 964 -34.12 28.82 12.49
C GLY A 964 -33.51 27.89 11.44
N TRP A 965 -34.17 26.76 11.14
CA TRP A 965 -33.70 25.77 10.17
C TRP A 965 -33.46 26.30 8.74
N PRO A 966 -34.21 27.30 8.19
CA PRO A 966 -33.93 27.85 6.86
C PRO A 966 -32.60 28.58 6.79
N PHE A 967 -32.13 29.13 7.92
CA PHE A 967 -30.94 29.97 7.98
C PHE A 967 -29.66 29.19 7.59
N ILE A 968 -29.66 27.86 7.76
CA ILE A 968 -28.59 26.98 7.24
C ILE A 968 -28.47 27.08 5.71
N PHE A 969 -29.60 27.13 4.99
CA PHE A 969 -29.63 27.24 3.52
C PHE A 969 -29.38 28.67 2.99
N TYR A 970 -29.36 29.67 3.87
CA TYR A 970 -29.11 31.07 3.54
C TYR A 970 -27.65 31.48 3.82
N VAL A 971 -26.92 30.70 4.63
CA VAL A 971 -25.52 30.96 5.04
C VAL A 971 -24.51 30.09 4.26
N TYR A 972 -24.93 28.97 3.66
CA TYR A 972 -24.10 28.07 2.86
C TYR A 972 -24.41 28.16 1.36
#